data_AF-A0A1I3G6K9-F1
#
_entry.id   AF-A0A1I3G6K9-F1
#
_cell.length_a   1.000
_cell.length_b   1.000
_cell.length_c   1.000
_cell.angle_alpha   90.00
_cell.angle_beta   90.00
_cell.angle_gamma   90.00
#
_symmetry.space_group_name_H-M   'P 1'
#
loop_
_entity.id
_entity.type
_entity.pdbx_description
1 polymer ?
#
loop_
_entity_poly.entity_id
_entity_poly.type
_entity_poly.pdbx_seq_one_letter_code
_entity_poly.pdbx_strand_id
1 'polypeptide(L)'
;MSKHSVTPNEITAKLTQPGPKLNTKPADRLPAPTTEMSMSLTLDHLRPYDRNPRTQHNPKYEEIKASIRAVGLKQKLTVTQRPGDDRYMISDGGNTRLKILKELHEETGEERFYYQDCHFIPWQGEINVLAGHLAENDNRGQLSWIERARGVYEAKRMIEEEEKKAISQRELTKRLQALGYTINQSHISRMLYTIEHFLPTLPLSLDSGMGRPQIEKLISYRQFCEECWERCRAYWEAHADDLGEGEPWATSVVDGDFAQAWHEEMAQLDYEGQTEFRWNLVEDRLKGMLHDQTGLHFNPIDMAWKNWFTVRKYARAASDEEKADIWTTVDSELERLRQPQERHFYPPQEESVGKGSQRTSSGSNALLSQRNAGQARNISLSEKCHGGDLDDLTFEDGQTNLSPTSPTQPRERSVPTPGGIDESPEMKAMRAQLEQLEQRNAELETQSQQTAVAPQPFSTSDSGSGEWGELLDTDGVMQEHNPQPTRSLVEQETLIDDLTLSPYEESEGHRQLRHWQAREHGEEAVDFEAAALKSVPLMSGGPVAPITDLWHVPAWRRNPRDLRMQIGEVIQALAGWAEIEASGTSKTIRLNAREGLGYELGPLGDNPGRRAQLIWQLLAGLQGDIDPMLPAEVSLFGELIGSHSTGSDVRLPDGLFIRVFWLARLIRVLREAEAFDDAGREPV
;
A
#
# COMPACT_ATOMS: atom_id res chain seq x y z
N MET A 1 6.71 85.32 35.10
CA MET A 1 6.72 84.92 36.54
C MET A 1 5.27 85.03 37.02
N SER A 2 4.69 84.12 37.79
CA SER A 2 5.27 83.37 38.92
C SER A 2 4.91 81.88 38.88
N LYS A 3 5.79 81.00 39.40
CA LYS A 3 5.45 79.59 39.67
C LYS A 3 4.69 79.55 41.00
N HIS A 4 3.45 79.08 41.02
CA HIS A 4 2.79 78.73 42.28
C HIS A 4 3.45 77.47 42.84
N SER A 5 4.35 77.65 43.81
CA SER A 5 4.86 76.58 44.65
C SER A 5 3.75 76.13 45.59
N VAL A 6 3.07 75.04 45.24
CA VAL A 6 2.12 74.36 46.13
C VAL A 6 2.86 74.00 47.41
N THR A 7 2.37 74.48 48.55
CA THR A 7 3.02 74.26 49.84
C THR A 7 2.72 72.86 50.38
N PRO A 8 3.60 72.25 51.20
CA PRO A 8 3.36 70.92 51.76
C PRO A 8 2.02 70.80 52.51
N ASN A 9 1.58 71.89 53.14
CA ASN A 9 0.31 71.96 53.87
C ASN A 9 -0.93 71.95 52.95
N GLU A 10 -0.84 72.44 51.72
CA GLU A 10 -1.93 72.33 50.73
C GLU A 10 -2.05 70.91 50.16
N ILE A 11 -0.95 70.18 50.10
CA ILE A 11 -0.92 68.78 49.66
C ILE A 11 -1.52 67.88 50.75
N THR A 12 -1.15 68.06 52.01
CA THR A 12 -1.75 67.30 53.13
C THR A 12 -3.22 67.66 53.34
N ALA A 13 -3.62 68.92 53.16
CA ALA A 13 -5.02 69.33 53.19
C ALA A 13 -5.87 68.71 52.05
N LYS A 14 -5.29 68.45 50.87
CA LYS A 14 -5.98 67.73 49.78
C LYS A 14 -6.03 66.21 49.99
N LEU A 15 -5.00 65.62 50.60
CA LEU A 15 -4.98 64.19 50.95
C LEU A 15 -5.92 63.81 52.10
N THR A 16 -6.34 64.77 52.91
CA THR A 16 -7.26 64.56 54.04
C THR A 16 -8.73 64.80 53.69
N GLN A 17 -9.05 65.19 52.46
CA GLN A 17 -10.43 65.24 52.00
C GLN A 17 -10.95 63.82 51.70
N PRO A 18 -12.16 63.44 52.15
CA PRO A 18 -12.76 62.18 51.76
C PRO A 18 -12.94 62.16 50.24
N GLY A 19 -12.43 61.10 49.59
CA GLY A 19 -12.44 60.97 48.14
C GLY A 19 -13.85 61.07 47.52
N PRO A 20 -13.96 61.49 46.26
CA PRO A 20 -15.25 61.61 45.59
C PRO A 20 -16.00 60.27 45.60
N LYS A 21 -17.24 60.28 46.11
CA LYS A 21 -18.09 59.09 46.17
C LYS A 21 -18.39 58.61 44.74
N LEU A 22 -17.89 57.42 44.40
CA LEU A 22 -18.19 56.73 43.15
C LEU A 22 -19.67 56.35 43.10
N ASN A 23 -20.48 57.20 42.46
CA ASN A 23 -21.91 56.94 42.18
C ASN A 23 -22.11 56.02 40.95
N THR A 24 -21.25 55.02 40.79
CA THR A 24 -21.43 53.93 39.83
C THR A 24 -22.02 52.73 40.56
N LYS A 25 -23.04 52.07 40.01
CA LYS A 25 -23.46 50.74 40.50
C LYS A 25 -22.22 49.84 40.55
N PRO A 26 -22.01 49.04 41.59
CA PRO A 26 -21.00 47.99 41.57
C PRO A 26 -21.27 47.11 40.34
N ALA A 27 -20.30 47.02 39.43
CA ALA A 27 -20.33 45.96 38.44
C ALA A 27 -19.93 44.67 39.17
N ASP A 28 -20.86 43.71 39.27
CA ASP A 28 -20.60 42.40 39.92
C ASP A 28 -19.44 41.63 39.28
N ARG A 29 -19.04 42.02 38.07
CA ARG A 29 -17.93 41.44 37.31
C ARG A 29 -17.09 42.52 36.65
N LEU A 30 -15.77 42.42 36.80
CA LEU A 30 -14.84 43.11 35.92
C LEU A 30 -14.93 42.48 34.51
N PRO A 31 -14.94 43.28 33.43
CA PRO A 31 -14.86 42.74 32.08
C PRO A 31 -13.50 42.07 31.84
N ALA A 32 -13.46 41.13 30.88
CA ALA A 32 -12.23 40.48 30.46
C ALA A 32 -11.13 41.52 30.09
N PRO A 33 -9.86 41.27 30.42
CA PRO A 33 -8.77 42.17 30.01
C PRO A 33 -8.74 42.36 28.49
N THR A 34 -8.47 43.58 28.04
CA THR A 34 -8.42 43.91 26.59
C THR A 34 -7.01 43.76 26.01
N THR A 35 -6.01 43.47 26.84
CA THR A 35 -4.60 43.30 26.47
C THR A 35 -4.06 42.01 27.04
N GLU A 36 -3.08 41.42 26.37
CA GLU A 36 -2.34 40.26 26.86
C GLU A 36 -1.66 40.54 28.21
N MET A 37 -1.71 39.58 29.13
CA MET A 37 -1.06 39.71 30.44
C MET A 37 -0.78 38.34 31.10
N SER A 38 -0.04 38.35 32.21
CA SER A 38 0.03 37.21 33.13
C SER A 38 -0.92 37.44 34.30
N MET A 39 -1.67 36.40 34.69
CA MET A 39 -2.58 36.45 35.82
C MET A 39 -2.57 35.13 36.59
N SER A 40 -2.78 35.20 37.91
CA SER A 40 -2.94 34.00 38.74
C SER A 40 -4.43 33.64 38.81
N LEU A 41 -4.77 32.39 38.49
CA LEU A 41 -6.13 31.87 38.45
C LEU A 41 -6.25 30.60 39.29
N THR A 42 -7.44 30.35 39.83
CA THR A 42 -7.79 29.07 40.48
C THR A 42 -8.32 28.08 39.46
N LEU A 43 -8.25 26.78 39.75
CA LEU A 43 -8.84 25.73 38.92
C LEU A 43 -10.36 25.87 38.70
N ASP A 44 -11.07 26.53 39.61
CA ASP A 44 -12.51 26.82 39.48
C ASP A 44 -12.81 27.89 38.42
N HIS A 45 -11.91 28.86 38.26
CA HIS A 45 -11.98 29.88 37.22
C HIS A 45 -11.55 29.35 35.84
N LEU A 46 -11.05 28.10 35.77
CA LEU A 46 -10.52 27.48 34.55
C LEU A 46 -11.39 26.32 34.04
N ARG A 47 -11.68 26.33 32.74
CA ARG A 47 -12.31 25.20 32.03
C ARG A 47 -11.51 24.78 30.77
N PRO A 48 -11.57 23.50 30.36
CA PRO A 48 -11.09 23.09 29.05
C PRO A 48 -11.85 23.81 27.92
N TYR A 49 -11.27 23.83 26.72
CA TYR A 49 -12.02 24.21 25.53
C TYR A 49 -13.08 23.16 25.21
N ASP A 50 -14.32 23.62 24.96
CA ASP A 50 -15.50 22.79 24.73
C ASP A 50 -15.52 22.14 23.33
N ARG A 51 -14.94 22.81 22.32
CA ARG A 51 -14.83 22.29 20.94
C ARG A 51 -13.43 21.78 20.59
N ASN A 52 -12.71 21.21 21.56
CA ASN A 52 -11.39 20.63 21.33
C ASN A 52 -11.48 19.47 20.29
N PRO A 53 -10.76 19.53 19.15
CA PRO A 53 -10.79 18.46 18.13
C PRO A 53 -10.38 17.09 18.68
N ARG A 54 -9.51 17.06 19.70
CA ARG A 54 -9.00 15.83 20.30
C ARG A 54 -10.01 15.22 21.27
N THR A 55 -10.50 14.04 20.93
CA THR A 55 -11.40 13.21 21.74
C THR A 55 -10.66 12.04 22.39
N GLN A 56 -9.63 11.48 21.74
CA GLN A 56 -8.87 10.34 22.24
C GLN A 56 -7.97 10.72 23.44
N HIS A 57 -7.75 9.74 24.33
CA HIS A 57 -6.83 9.88 25.47
C HIS A 57 -5.40 10.12 24.99
N ASN A 58 -4.60 10.86 25.77
CA ASN A 58 -3.21 11.12 25.41
C ASN A 58 -2.33 9.97 25.91
N PRO A 59 -1.61 9.20 25.06
CA PRO A 59 -0.77 8.10 25.55
C PRO A 59 0.29 8.54 26.57
N LYS A 60 0.72 9.82 26.53
CA LYS A 60 1.68 10.39 27.49
C LYS A 60 1.01 11.00 28.74
N TYR A 61 -0.25 10.69 29.03
CA TYR A 61 -0.98 11.28 30.15
C TYR A 61 -0.28 11.04 31.49
N GLU A 62 0.07 9.79 31.79
CA GLU A 62 0.75 9.42 33.04
C GLU A 62 2.16 10.00 33.15
N GLU A 63 2.92 10.08 32.06
CA GLU A 63 4.23 10.76 32.02
C GLU A 63 4.09 12.25 32.40
N ILE A 64 3.09 12.92 31.82
CA ILE A 64 2.80 14.33 32.10
C ILE A 64 2.30 14.51 33.53
N LYS A 65 1.45 13.60 34.04
CA LYS A 65 0.93 13.59 35.42
C LYS A 65 2.06 13.41 36.44
N ALA A 66 2.95 12.45 36.22
CA ALA A 66 4.14 12.26 37.04
C ALA A 66 5.08 13.49 37.01
N SER A 67 5.30 14.07 35.82
CA SER A 67 6.15 15.26 35.67
C SER A 67 5.60 16.49 36.41
N ILE A 68 4.28 16.74 36.29
CA ILE A 68 3.61 17.84 36.99
C ILE A 68 3.59 17.59 38.50
N ARG A 69 3.36 16.35 38.96
CA ARG A 69 3.40 15.99 40.40
C ARG A 69 4.79 16.26 41.02
N ALA A 70 5.86 15.94 40.29
CA ALA A 70 7.24 16.09 40.76
C ALA A 70 7.76 17.54 40.69
N VAL A 71 7.56 18.25 39.57
CA VAL A 71 8.23 19.53 39.29
C VAL A 71 7.26 20.72 39.23
N GLY A 72 5.95 20.46 39.12
CA GLY A 72 4.95 21.49 38.83
C GLY A 72 4.88 21.86 37.34
N LEU A 73 4.02 22.84 37.02
CA LEU A 73 3.73 23.21 35.64
C LEU A 73 4.83 24.08 35.02
N LYS A 74 5.77 23.48 34.29
CA LYS A 74 6.90 24.19 33.64
C LYS A 74 6.48 25.27 32.64
N GLN A 75 5.48 25.00 31.82
CA GLN A 75 4.94 25.95 30.84
C GLN A 75 3.56 26.41 31.30
N LYS A 76 3.37 27.73 31.44
CA LYS A 76 2.09 28.34 31.85
C LYS A 76 0.95 27.94 30.91
N LEU A 77 -0.28 27.96 31.43
CA LEU A 77 -1.49 27.74 30.62
C LEU A 77 -1.86 29.03 29.87
N THR A 78 -2.07 28.95 28.56
CA THR A 78 -2.62 30.06 27.78
C THR A 78 -4.14 30.02 27.85
N VAL A 79 -4.76 31.12 28.26
CA VAL A 79 -6.19 31.22 28.54
C VAL A 79 -6.83 32.42 27.85
N THR A 80 -8.10 32.30 27.51
CA THR A 80 -8.93 33.38 26.97
C THR A 80 -10.32 33.34 27.62
N GLN A 81 -11.17 34.33 27.34
CA GLN A 81 -12.53 34.38 27.88
C GLN A 81 -13.53 34.70 26.77
N ARG A 82 -14.35 33.72 26.39
CA ARG A 82 -15.44 33.90 25.43
C ARG A 82 -16.42 34.97 25.96
N PRO A 83 -16.90 35.90 25.12
CA PRO A 83 -17.81 36.96 25.56
C PRO A 83 -19.08 36.41 26.22
N GLY A 84 -19.33 36.82 27.47
CA GLY A 84 -20.48 36.37 28.27
C GLY A 84 -20.20 35.24 29.26
N ASP A 85 -19.07 34.53 29.13
CA ASP A 85 -18.70 33.45 30.05
C ASP A 85 -18.15 33.95 31.40
N ASP A 86 -18.40 33.16 32.44
CA ASP A 86 -17.95 33.39 33.82
C ASP A 86 -16.52 32.90 34.10
N ARG A 87 -16.02 31.98 33.26
CA ARG A 87 -14.72 31.30 33.43
C ARG A 87 -13.80 31.52 32.23
N TYR A 88 -12.51 31.47 32.51
CA TYR A 88 -11.47 31.43 31.50
C TYR A 88 -11.37 30.01 30.92
N MET A 89 -11.20 29.93 29.60
CA MET A 89 -11.02 28.70 28.85
C MET A 89 -9.60 28.63 28.29
N ILE A 90 -9.08 27.41 28.12
CA ILE A 90 -7.79 27.20 27.45
C ILE A 90 -7.84 27.74 26.02
N SER A 91 -6.98 28.71 25.71
CA SER A 91 -6.77 29.22 24.36
C SER A 91 -5.97 28.22 23.54
N ASP A 92 -4.82 27.78 24.07
CA ASP A 92 -3.85 26.95 23.38
C ASP A 92 -3.29 25.89 24.35
N GLY A 93 -3.18 24.65 23.90
CA GLY A 93 -2.25 23.67 24.46
C GLY A 93 -2.42 23.22 25.90
N GLY A 94 -3.57 23.48 26.54
CA GLY A 94 -3.74 23.35 27.99
C GLY A 94 -4.70 22.27 28.48
N ASN A 95 -5.57 21.71 27.63
CA ASN A 95 -6.71 20.88 28.08
C ASN A 95 -6.29 19.66 28.90
N THR A 96 -5.30 18.89 28.44
CA THR A 96 -4.77 17.72 29.17
C THR A 96 -4.08 18.13 30.46
N ARG A 97 -3.30 19.22 30.44
CA ARG A 97 -2.60 19.76 31.62
C ARG A 97 -3.59 20.24 32.68
N LEU A 98 -4.69 20.87 32.28
CA LEU A 98 -5.75 21.31 33.17
C LEU A 98 -6.53 20.13 33.80
N LYS A 99 -6.79 19.06 33.04
CA LYS A 99 -7.37 17.81 33.60
C LYS A 99 -6.46 17.23 34.68
N ILE A 100 -5.17 17.08 34.37
CA ILE A 100 -4.15 16.57 35.29
C ILE A 100 -4.03 17.43 36.56
N LEU A 101 -4.09 18.76 36.46
CA LEU A 101 -4.04 19.64 37.63
C LEU A 101 -5.26 19.48 38.55
N LYS A 102 -6.47 19.29 37.98
CA LYS A 102 -7.68 19.00 38.77
C LYS A 102 -7.56 17.66 39.49
N GLU A 103 -7.17 16.62 38.77
CA GLU A 103 -6.94 15.28 39.31
C GLU A 103 -5.86 15.27 40.42
N LEU A 104 -4.73 15.94 40.22
CA LEU A 104 -3.67 16.05 41.25
C LEU A 104 -4.12 16.87 42.46
N HIS A 105 -4.93 17.92 42.28
CA HIS A 105 -5.50 18.67 43.39
C HIS A 105 -6.52 17.84 44.18
N GLU A 106 -7.37 17.06 43.51
CA GLU A 106 -8.32 16.12 44.12
C GLU A 106 -7.61 14.98 44.87
N GLU A 107 -6.49 14.46 44.33
CA GLU A 107 -5.66 13.43 44.96
C GLU A 107 -4.88 13.92 46.20
N THR A 108 -4.33 15.15 46.15
CA THR A 108 -3.32 15.60 47.12
C THR A 108 -3.78 16.74 48.04
N GLY A 109 -4.77 17.53 47.64
CA GLY A 109 -5.18 18.77 48.32
C GLY A 109 -4.13 19.88 48.31
N GLU A 110 -3.05 19.77 47.53
CA GLU A 110 -1.95 20.75 47.54
C GLU A 110 -2.31 22.03 46.77
N GLU A 111 -2.28 23.19 47.44
CA GLU A 111 -2.63 24.50 46.86
C GLU A 111 -1.80 24.87 45.60
N ARG A 112 -0.60 24.30 45.42
CA ARG A 112 0.23 24.52 44.22
C ARG A 112 -0.36 23.98 42.93
N PHE A 113 -1.32 23.06 43.00
CA PHE A 113 -2.08 22.61 41.83
C PHE A 113 -3.37 23.43 41.66
N TYR A 114 -3.89 24.01 42.74
CA TYR A 114 -5.11 24.83 42.73
C TYR A 114 -4.90 26.24 42.16
N TYR A 115 -3.80 26.90 42.54
CA TYR A 115 -3.42 28.22 42.02
C TYR A 115 -2.42 28.09 40.88
N GLN A 116 -2.78 28.56 39.68
CA GLN A 116 -1.95 28.47 38.49
C GLN A 116 -1.72 29.84 37.85
N ASP A 117 -0.44 30.16 37.67
CA ASP A 117 0.01 31.23 36.77
C ASP A 117 -0.40 30.93 35.33
N CYS A 118 -1.27 31.78 34.78
CA CYS A 118 -1.79 31.69 33.42
C CYS A 118 -1.35 32.90 32.59
N HIS A 119 -1.22 32.71 31.28
CA HIS A 119 -1.05 33.78 30.31
C HIS A 119 -2.39 34.04 29.63
N PHE A 120 -2.95 35.23 29.82
CA PHE A 120 -4.21 35.63 29.22
C PHE A 120 -3.98 36.25 27.84
N ILE A 121 -4.75 35.78 26.85
CA ILE A 121 -4.85 36.36 25.50
C ILE A 121 -6.31 36.83 25.27
N PRO A 122 -6.54 38.07 24.80
CA PRO A 122 -7.87 38.58 24.47
C PRO A 122 -8.60 37.69 23.46
N TRP A 123 -9.93 37.61 23.58
CA TRP A 123 -10.76 36.82 22.66
C TRP A 123 -10.71 37.36 21.24
N GLN A 124 -10.23 36.54 20.30
CA GLN A 124 -10.13 36.91 18.88
C GLN A 124 -11.28 36.37 18.01
N GLY A 125 -12.03 35.37 18.50
CA GLY A 125 -13.06 34.67 17.73
C GLY A 125 -13.04 33.18 18.03
N GLU A 126 -14.19 32.52 17.84
CA GLU A 126 -14.33 31.08 18.09
C GLU A 126 -13.46 30.25 17.13
N ILE A 127 -13.45 30.66 15.86
CA ILE A 127 -12.71 29.99 14.79
C ILE A 127 -11.20 30.13 15.00
N ASN A 128 -10.72 31.27 15.51
CA ASN A 128 -9.31 31.47 15.85
C ASN A 128 -8.83 30.46 16.91
N VAL A 129 -9.61 30.25 17.97
CA VAL A 129 -9.28 29.28 19.02
C VAL A 129 -9.28 27.86 18.46
N LEU A 130 -10.32 27.48 17.69
CA LEU A 130 -10.37 26.15 17.06
C LEU A 130 -9.19 25.92 16.10
N ALA A 131 -8.82 26.91 15.29
CA ALA A 131 -7.68 26.84 14.37
C ALA A 131 -6.34 26.70 15.11
N GLY A 132 -6.17 27.40 16.25
CA GLY A 132 -5.01 27.24 17.15
C GLY A 132 -4.88 25.81 17.68
N HIS A 133 -5.97 25.24 18.23
CA HIS A 133 -5.99 23.83 18.68
C HIS A 133 -5.74 22.85 17.53
N LEU A 134 -6.26 23.10 16.33
CA LEU A 134 -5.97 22.26 15.15
C LEU A 134 -4.49 22.30 14.78
N ALA A 135 -3.92 23.50 14.62
CA ALA A 135 -2.52 23.67 14.24
C ALA A 135 -1.55 23.09 15.27
N GLU A 136 -1.78 23.30 16.57
CA GLU A 136 -0.91 22.78 17.62
C GLU A 136 -0.96 21.24 17.72
N ASN A 137 -2.14 20.64 17.68
CA ASN A 137 -2.28 19.18 17.81
C ASN A 137 -1.77 18.44 16.56
N ASP A 138 -1.93 19.03 15.37
CA ASP A 138 -1.43 18.47 14.11
C ASP A 138 0.11 18.58 14.00
N ASN A 139 0.69 19.74 14.36
CA ASN A 139 2.15 19.93 14.44
C ASN A 139 2.82 19.01 15.48
N ARG A 140 2.06 18.47 16.44
CA ARG A 140 2.52 17.45 17.40
C ARG A 140 2.28 16.01 16.96
N GLY A 141 1.69 15.79 15.78
CA GLY A 141 1.39 14.47 15.22
C GLY A 141 0.33 13.68 15.99
N GLN A 142 -0.58 14.35 16.71
CA GLN A 142 -1.42 13.72 17.75
C GLN A 142 -2.93 13.69 17.46
N LEU A 143 -3.36 14.08 16.26
CA LEU A 143 -4.76 13.92 15.82
C LEU A 143 -4.90 12.73 14.88
N SER A 144 -5.82 11.83 15.21
CA SER A 144 -6.35 10.83 14.29
C SER A 144 -7.01 11.47 13.05
N TRP A 145 -7.27 10.67 12.01
CA TRP A 145 -7.95 11.17 10.82
C TRP A 145 -9.34 11.75 11.14
N ILE A 146 -10.11 11.07 11.99
CA ILE A 146 -11.48 11.47 12.31
C ILE A 146 -11.53 12.74 13.18
N GLU A 147 -10.65 12.88 14.18
CA GLU A 147 -10.59 14.09 15.02
C GLU A 147 -10.28 15.34 14.17
N ARG A 148 -9.33 15.19 13.25
CA ARG A 148 -8.98 16.24 12.28
C ARG A 148 -10.14 16.55 11.34
N ALA A 149 -10.83 15.52 10.84
CA ALA A 149 -11.98 15.68 9.95
C ALA A 149 -13.16 16.38 10.65
N ARG A 150 -13.47 16.01 11.90
CA ARG A 150 -14.49 16.65 12.74
C ARG A 150 -14.14 18.13 12.99
N GLY A 151 -12.88 18.43 13.33
CA GLY A 151 -12.43 19.81 13.53
C GLY A 151 -12.48 20.67 12.27
N VAL A 152 -12.10 20.13 11.10
CA VAL A 152 -12.22 20.83 9.80
C VAL A 152 -13.68 21.06 9.41
N TYR A 153 -14.57 20.09 9.66
CA TYR A 153 -16.01 20.22 9.44
C TYR A 153 -16.64 21.28 10.35
N GLU A 154 -16.30 21.27 11.64
CA GLU A 154 -16.78 22.26 12.62
C GLU A 154 -16.28 23.68 12.28
N ALA A 155 -15.02 23.81 11.85
CA ALA A 155 -14.48 25.09 11.36
C ALA A 155 -15.21 25.57 10.10
N LYS A 156 -15.53 24.68 9.16
CA LYS A 156 -16.38 25.00 7.99
C LYS A 156 -17.74 25.53 8.46
N ARG A 157 -18.42 24.82 9.36
CA ARG A 157 -19.76 25.21 9.85
C ARG A 157 -19.76 26.60 10.48
N MET A 158 -18.76 26.93 11.30
CA MET A 158 -18.66 28.27 11.92
C MET A 158 -18.45 29.38 10.89
N ILE A 159 -17.59 29.16 9.88
CA ILE A 159 -17.39 30.15 8.80
C ILE A 159 -18.69 30.36 8.02
N GLU A 160 -19.42 29.28 7.70
CA GLU A 160 -20.69 29.34 6.98
C GLU A 160 -21.80 30.03 7.82
N GLU A 161 -21.77 29.89 9.15
CA GLU A 161 -22.69 30.52 10.10
C GLU A 161 -22.42 32.04 10.26
N GLU A 162 -21.15 32.44 10.40
CA GLU A 162 -20.74 33.85 10.48
C GLU A 162 -21.11 34.64 9.21
N GLU A 163 -20.94 34.04 8.03
CA GLU A 163 -21.23 34.69 6.74
C GLU A 163 -22.65 34.44 6.21
N LYS A 164 -23.38 33.50 6.81
CA LYS A 164 -24.71 33.04 6.37
C LYS A 164 -24.74 32.56 4.92
N LYS A 165 -23.64 31.92 4.47
CA LYS A 165 -23.43 31.44 3.10
C LYS A 165 -22.59 30.17 3.11
N ALA A 166 -22.90 29.24 2.21
CA ALA A 166 -22.05 28.08 1.96
C ALA A 166 -20.71 28.49 1.32
N ILE A 167 -19.61 27.86 1.73
CA ILE A 167 -18.26 28.14 1.23
C ILE A 167 -17.71 26.98 0.39
N SER A 168 -16.94 27.32 -0.64
CA SER A 168 -16.20 26.31 -1.41
C SER A 168 -15.02 25.75 -0.60
N GLN A 169 -14.62 24.51 -0.89
CA GLN A 169 -13.45 23.88 -0.25
C GLN A 169 -12.16 24.70 -0.44
N ARG A 170 -12.00 25.40 -1.57
CA ARG A 170 -10.84 26.28 -1.84
C ARG A 170 -10.83 27.51 -0.93
N GLU A 171 -12.00 28.10 -0.68
CA GLU A 171 -12.13 29.24 0.22
C GLU A 171 -11.95 28.82 1.69
N LEU A 172 -12.42 27.62 2.07
CA LEU A 172 -12.12 27.01 3.37
C LEU A 172 -10.61 26.82 3.58
N THR A 173 -9.88 26.26 2.61
CA THR A 173 -8.40 26.16 2.67
C THR A 173 -7.75 27.52 2.93
N LYS A 174 -8.13 28.53 2.16
CA LYS A 174 -7.56 29.88 2.24
C LYS A 174 -7.84 30.55 3.61
N ARG A 175 -9.01 30.32 4.19
CA ARG A 175 -9.39 30.85 5.52
C ARG A 175 -8.66 30.16 6.64
N LEU A 176 -8.59 28.83 6.63
CA LEU A 176 -7.80 28.06 7.59
C LEU A 176 -6.33 28.48 7.55
N GLN A 177 -5.77 28.68 6.35
CA GLN A 177 -4.41 29.18 6.17
C GLN A 177 -4.21 30.59 6.75
N ALA A 178 -5.18 31.51 6.56
CA ALA A 178 -5.14 32.85 7.15
C ALA A 178 -5.22 32.83 8.69
N LEU A 179 -5.82 31.78 9.27
CA LEU A 179 -5.91 31.53 10.71
C LEU A 179 -4.72 30.70 11.25
N GLY A 180 -3.71 30.41 10.43
CA GLY A 180 -2.50 29.67 10.83
C GLY A 180 -2.58 28.14 10.70
N TYR A 181 -3.67 27.57 10.15
CA TYR A 181 -3.80 26.13 9.90
C TYR A 181 -3.68 25.79 8.41
N THR A 182 -2.55 25.22 8.00
CA THR A 182 -2.26 24.86 6.61
C THR A 182 -2.68 23.42 6.29
N ILE A 183 -3.62 23.25 5.36
CA ILE A 183 -4.09 21.93 4.91
C ILE A 183 -4.46 21.93 3.42
N ASN A 184 -4.06 20.89 2.69
CA ASN A 184 -4.33 20.74 1.26
C ASN A 184 -5.84 20.54 0.98
N GLN A 185 -6.37 21.19 -0.05
CA GLN A 185 -7.78 21.04 -0.46
C GLN A 185 -8.17 19.57 -0.75
N SER A 186 -7.25 18.77 -1.28
CA SER A 186 -7.47 17.34 -1.52
C SER A 186 -7.67 16.54 -0.21
N HIS A 187 -7.01 16.94 0.89
CA HIS A 187 -7.26 16.37 2.22
C HIS A 187 -8.60 16.84 2.78
N ILE A 188 -8.93 18.14 2.69
CA ILE A 188 -10.24 18.68 3.10
C ILE A 188 -11.38 17.92 2.40
N SER A 189 -11.28 17.68 1.10
CA SER A 189 -12.34 16.97 0.35
C SER A 189 -12.59 15.57 0.90
N ARG A 190 -11.52 14.80 1.19
CA ARG A 190 -11.64 13.45 1.77
C ARG A 190 -12.18 13.50 3.21
N MET A 191 -11.78 14.49 3.99
CA MET A 191 -12.25 14.66 5.38
C MET A 191 -13.74 14.97 5.42
N LEU A 192 -14.23 15.90 4.60
CA LEU A 192 -15.65 16.20 4.50
C LEU A 192 -16.44 14.96 4.02
N TYR A 193 -15.95 14.26 2.99
CA TYR A 193 -16.53 13.00 2.51
C TYR A 193 -16.56 11.90 3.60
N THR A 194 -15.53 11.84 4.46
CA THR A 194 -15.49 10.92 5.61
C THR A 194 -16.60 11.24 6.60
N ILE A 195 -16.79 12.51 6.95
CA ILE A 195 -17.85 12.95 7.88
C ILE A 195 -19.24 12.73 7.30
N GLU A 196 -19.41 12.90 5.98
CA GLU A 196 -20.69 12.80 5.31
C GLU A 196 -21.16 11.35 5.09
N HIS A 197 -20.28 10.44 4.65
CA HIS A 197 -20.66 9.09 4.24
C HIS A 197 -20.15 7.95 5.14
N PHE A 198 -19.04 8.16 5.86
CA PHE A 198 -18.41 7.10 6.66
C PHE A 198 -18.61 7.26 8.16
N LEU A 199 -18.63 8.49 8.72
CA LEU A 199 -18.90 8.69 10.15
C LEU A 199 -20.29 8.17 10.58
N PRO A 200 -21.36 8.27 9.78
CA PRO A 200 -22.63 7.63 10.14
C PRO A 200 -22.60 6.09 10.13
N THR A 201 -21.65 5.49 9.41
CA THR A 201 -21.65 4.06 9.04
C THR A 201 -20.57 3.24 9.75
N LEU A 202 -19.41 3.84 9.98
CA LEU A 202 -18.22 3.22 10.57
C LEU A 202 -17.68 4.03 11.78
N PRO A 203 -18.53 4.50 12.72
CA PRO A 203 -18.10 5.36 13.81
C PRO A 203 -17.05 4.69 14.72
N LEU A 204 -17.15 3.39 14.99
CA LEU A 204 -16.26 2.70 15.91
C LEU A 204 -14.85 2.55 15.32
N SER A 205 -14.73 2.15 14.06
CA SER A 205 -13.45 1.99 13.35
C SER A 205 -12.76 3.35 13.15
N LEU A 206 -13.55 4.39 12.85
CA LEU A 206 -13.04 5.77 12.74
C LEU A 206 -12.50 6.27 14.08
N ASP A 207 -13.29 6.17 15.15
CA ASP A 207 -12.91 6.66 16.48
C ASP A 207 -11.83 5.78 17.14
N SER A 208 -11.67 4.52 16.71
CA SER A 208 -10.53 3.64 17.05
C SER A 208 -9.22 4.03 16.35
N GLY A 209 -9.27 4.93 15.35
CA GLY A 209 -8.09 5.52 14.72
C GLY A 209 -7.81 5.06 13.28
N MET A 210 -8.80 4.54 12.54
CA MET A 210 -8.64 4.22 11.11
C MET A 210 -7.98 5.37 10.33
N GLY A 211 -6.90 5.05 9.61
CA GLY A 211 -6.03 6.02 8.94
C GLY A 211 -6.39 6.36 7.49
N ARG A 212 -5.77 7.43 6.96
CA ARG A 212 -5.99 7.92 5.58
C ARG A 212 -5.96 6.84 4.49
N PRO A 213 -5.00 5.89 4.43
CA PRO A 213 -4.90 4.95 3.31
C PRO A 213 -6.18 4.11 3.12
N GLN A 214 -6.81 3.74 4.23
CA GLN A 214 -8.03 2.94 4.23
C GLN A 214 -9.25 3.77 3.83
N ILE A 215 -9.32 5.03 4.26
CA ILE A 215 -10.32 5.99 3.79
C ILE A 215 -10.21 6.19 2.27
N GLU A 216 -9.01 6.35 1.72
CA GLU A 216 -8.81 6.51 0.28
C GLU A 216 -9.28 5.28 -0.52
N LYS A 217 -9.10 4.09 0.05
CA LYS A 217 -9.60 2.83 -0.50
C LYS A 217 -11.13 2.74 -0.40
N LEU A 218 -11.73 3.04 0.77
CA LEU A 218 -13.19 3.10 0.96
C LEU A 218 -13.88 4.10 0.04
N ILE A 219 -13.32 5.31 -0.16
CA ILE A 219 -13.87 6.30 -1.12
C ILE A 219 -13.93 5.68 -2.52
N SER A 220 -12.86 5.00 -2.92
CA SER A 220 -12.78 4.39 -4.25
C SER A 220 -13.75 3.20 -4.39
N TYR A 221 -13.95 2.42 -3.32
CA TYR A 221 -14.89 1.30 -3.30
C TYR A 221 -16.34 1.78 -3.35
N ARG A 222 -16.69 2.82 -2.56
CA ARG A 222 -18.01 3.45 -2.61
C ARG A 222 -18.30 4.04 -3.98
N GLN A 223 -17.33 4.71 -4.61
CA GLN A 223 -17.49 5.26 -5.96
C GLN A 223 -17.74 4.19 -7.02
N PHE A 224 -17.03 3.06 -6.99
CA PHE A 224 -17.33 1.94 -7.89
C PHE A 224 -18.76 1.43 -7.71
N CYS A 225 -19.18 1.18 -6.46
CA CYS A 225 -20.53 0.69 -6.17
C CYS A 225 -21.62 1.70 -6.56
N GLU A 226 -21.38 2.99 -6.36
CA GLU A 226 -22.28 4.10 -6.72
C GLU A 226 -22.41 4.24 -8.24
N GLU A 227 -21.29 4.17 -8.99
CA GLU A 227 -21.28 4.17 -10.45
C GLU A 227 -21.98 2.92 -11.03
N CYS A 228 -21.77 1.74 -10.43
CA CYS A 228 -22.44 0.50 -10.82
C CYS A 228 -23.96 0.58 -10.58
N TRP A 229 -24.37 1.07 -9.39
CA TRP A 229 -25.78 1.25 -9.04
C TRP A 229 -26.49 2.22 -9.98
N GLU A 230 -25.91 3.40 -10.19
CA GLU A 230 -26.50 4.43 -11.05
C GLU A 230 -26.56 3.99 -12.52
N ARG A 231 -25.58 3.19 -12.97
CA ARG A 231 -25.64 2.56 -14.30
C ARG A 231 -26.81 1.58 -14.42
N CYS A 232 -27.03 0.74 -13.41
CA CYS A 232 -28.18 -0.17 -13.38
C CYS A 232 -29.50 0.61 -13.34
N ARG A 233 -29.58 1.68 -12.52
CA ARG A 233 -30.74 2.58 -12.45
C ARG A 233 -31.07 3.17 -13.82
N ALA A 234 -30.08 3.80 -14.47
CA ALA A 234 -30.26 4.42 -15.78
C ALA A 234 -30.65 3.42 -16.87
N TYR A 235 -30.16 2.17 -16.81
CA TYR A 235 -30.58 1.11 -17.73
C TYR A 235 -32.05 0.72 -17.52
N TRP A 236 -32.49 0.53 -16.27
CA TRP A 236 -33.88 0.16 -15.97
C TRP A 236 -34.87 1.31 -16.21
N GLU A 237 -34.48 2.57 -15.94
CA GLU A 237 -35.29 3.75 -16.30
C GLU A 237 -35.46 3.88 -17.82
N ALA A 238 -34.42 3.61 -18.61
CA ALA A 238 -34.49 3.62 -20.08
C ALA A 238 -35.33 2.48 -20.66
N HIS A 239 -35.51 1.39 -19.92
CA HIS A 239 -36.25 0.19 -20.33
C HIS A 239 -37.51 -0.06 -19.49
N ALA A 240 -38.09 0.98 -18.87
CA ALA A 240 -39.28 0.86 -18.02
C ALA A 240 -40.52 0.25 -18.72
N ASP A 241 -40.55 0.26 -20.06
CA ASP A 241 -41.61 -0.37 -20.86
C ASP A 241 -41.48 -1.91 -20.98
N ASP A 242 -40.29 -2.49 -20.73
CA ASP A 242 -39.99 -3.93 -20.85
C ASP A 242 -38.84 -4.34 -19.92
N LEU A 243 -39.20 -4.83 -18.72
CA LEU A 243 -38.24 -5.17 -17.65
C LEU A 243 -37.77 -6.65 -17.66
N GLY A 244 -38.41 -7.52 -18.44
CA GLY A 244 -38.04 -8.94 -18.53
C GLY A 244 -38.05 -9.71 -17.19
N GLU A 245 -37.05 -10.55 -16.97
CA GLU A 245 -36.79 -11.19 -15.67
C GLU A 245 -36.16 -10.22 -14.65
N GLY A 246 -35.77 -9.01 -15.08
CA GLY A 246 -35.14 -7.97 -14.27
C GLY A 246 -36.08 -7.21 -13.32
N GLU A 247 -37.40 -7.34 -13.48
CA GLU A 247 -38.43 -6.58 -12.75
C GLU A 247 -38.18 -6.45 -11.22
N PRO A 248 -37.84 -7.51 -10.45
CA PRO A 248 -37.64 -7.39 -9.01
C PRO A 248 -36.46 -6.47 -8.63
N TRP A 249 -35.37 -6.54 -9.39
CA TRP A 249 -34.16 -5.75 -9.16
C TRP A 249 -34.26 -4.36 -9.77
N ALA A 250 -34.99 -4.20 -10.87
CA ALA A 250 -35.34 -2.89 -11.43
C ALA A 250 -36.04 -2.02 -10.37
N THR A 251 -37.06 -2.56 -9.69
CA THR A 251 -37.70 -1.88 -8.56
C THR A 251 -36.71 -1.59 -7.43
N SER A 252 -35.87 -2.57 -7.05
CA SER A 252 -34.88 -2.40 -5.96
C SER A 252 -33.85 -1.30 -6.22
N VAL A 253 -33.40 -1.13 -7.47
CA VAL A 253 -32.36 -0.16 -7.86
C VAL A 253 -32.92 1.23 -8.15
N VAL A 254 -34.11 1.31 -8.78
CA VAL A 254 -34.77 2.57 -9.13
C VAL A 254 -35.38 3.23 -7.88
N ASP A 255 -36.19 2.50 -7.11
CA ASP A 255 -36.85 3.05 -5.91
C ASP A 255 -35.96 2.98 -4.65
N GLY A 256 -34.87 2.20 -4.67
CA GLY A 256 -33.98 2.02 -3.53
C GLY A 256 -32.90 3.09 -3.35
N ASP A 257 -32.44 3.24 -2.11
CA ASP A 257 -31.35 4.15 -1.74
C ASP A 257 -30.01 3.39 -1.60
N PHE A 258 -29.09 3.68 -2.53
CA PHE A 258 -27.71 3.19 -2.49
C PHE A 258 -27.00 3.53 -1.16
N ALA A 259 -27.26 4.70 -0.57
CA ALA A 259 -26.63 5.10 0.68
C ALA A 259 -27.11 4.23 1.85
N GLN A 260 -28.38 3.82 1.86
CA GLN A 260 -28.92 2.88 2.84
C GLN A 260 -28.33 1.47 2.64
N ALA A 261 -28.33 0.94 1.41
CA ALA A 261 -27.76 -0.39 1.13
C ALA A 261 -26.27 -0.47 1.50
N TRP A 262 -25.49 0.56 1.14
CA TRP A 262 -24.08 0.69 1.55
C TRP A 262 -23.93 0.73 3.07
N HIS A 263 -24.81 1.47 3.76
CA HIS A 263 -24.77 1.59 5.23
C HIS A 263 -25.06 0.25 5.92
N GLU A 264 -26.10 -0.47 5.50
CA GLU A 264 -26.52 -1.75 6.09
C GLU A 264 -25.43 -2.83 5.99
N GLU A 265 -24.69 -2.90 4.89
CA GLU A 265 -23.59 -3.85 4.73
C GLU A 265 -22.30 -3.42 5.42
N MET A 266 -21.90 -2.15 5.30
CA MET A 266 -20.66 -1.68 5.92
C MET A 266 -20.75 -1.57 7.45
N ALA A 267 -21.92 -1.27 8.02
CA ALA A 267 -22.11 -1.22 9.48
C ALA A 267 -21.93 -2.60 10.15
N GLN A 268 -22.16 -3.72 9.44
CA GLN A 268 -21.86 -5.08 9.93
C GLN A 268 -20.35 -5.35 10.05
N LEU A 269 -19.52 -4.47 9.48
CA LEU A 269 -18.06 -4.56 9.49
C LEU A 269 -17.41 -3.57 10.47
N ASP A 270 -18.20 -2.79 11.24
CA ASP A 270 -17.71 -1.81 12.20
C ASP A 270 -17.53 -2.41 13.60
N TYR A 271 -16.29 -2.51 14.08
CA TYR A 271 -15.97 -3.09 15.39
C TYR A 271 -15.12 -2.13 16.24
N GLU A 272 -15.36 -2.11 17.55
CA GLU A 272 -14.57 -1.31 18.50
C GLU A 272 -13.11 -1.83 18.58
N GLY A 273 -12.16 -0.92 18.58
CA GLY A 273 -10.72 -1.24 18.54
C GLY A 273 -10.18 -1.61 17.16
N GLN A 274 -11.03 -1.65 16.12
CA GLN A 274 -10.59 -1.96 14.76
C GLN A 274 -9.90 -0.75 14.13
N THR A 275 -8.59 -0.87 13.90
CA THR A 275 -7.81 0.10 13.14
C THR A 275 -7.70 -0.24 11.65
N GLU A 276 -7.93 -1.50 11.26
CA GLU A 276 -7.82 -1.95 9.86
C GLU A 276 -8.91 -2.93 9.40
N PHE A 277 -9.34 -2.79 8.14
CA PHE A 277 -10.26 -3.71 7.46
C PHE A 277 -9.59 -4.95 6.85
N ARG A 278 -10.25 -6.09 7.00
CA ARG A 278 -10.01 -7.29 6.19
C ARG A 278 -10.60 -7.08 4.79
N TRP A 279 -9.79 -6.52 3.89
CA TRP A 279 -10.26 -6.05 2.58
C TRP A 279 -10.94 -7.08 1.71
N ASN A 280 -10.52 -8.34 1.76
CA ASN A 280 -11.19 -9.44 1.05
C ASN A 280 -12.66 -9.58 1.48
N LEU A 281 -12.95 -9.53 2.78
CA LEU A 281 -14.32 -9.58 3.31
C LEU A 281 -15.13 -8.34 2.90
N VAL A 282 -14.52 -7.15 2.89
CA VAL A 282 -15.16 -5.92 2.42
C VAL A 282 -15.53 -6.04 0.94
N GLU A 283 -14.63 -6.55 0.10
CA GLU A 283 -14.88 -6.75 -1.33
C GLU A 283 -16.00 -7.77 -1.58
N ASP A 284 -15.96 -8.92 -0.91
CA ASP A 284 -16.98 -9.95 -1.09
C ASP A 284 -18.36 -9.46 -0.62
N ARG A 285 -18.44 -8.70 0.49
CA ARG A 285 -19.69 -8.08 0.95
C ARG A 285 -20.22 -7.03 -0.03
N LEU A 286 -19.38 -6.13 -0.54
CA LEU A 286 -19.81 -5.11 -1.48
C LEU A 286 -20.21 -5.69 -2.85
N LYS A 287 -19.55 -6.75 -3.30
CA LYS A 287 -19.96 -7.50 -4.52
C LYS A 287 -21.26 -8.28 -4.29
N GLY A 288 -21.45 -8.87 -3.10
CA GLY A 288 -22.71 -9.50 -2.69
C GLY A 288 -23.87 -8.50 -2.63
N MET A 289 -23.68 -7.34 -2.00
CA MET A 289 -24.64 -6.24 -1.99
C MET A 289 -25.09 -5.84 -3.40
N LEU A 290 -24.14 -5.69 -4.33
CA LEU A 290 -24.47 -5.38 -5.73
C LEU A 290 -25.21 -6.54 -6.39
N HIS A 291 -24.81 -7.80 -6.18
CA HIS A 291 -25.51 -8.97 -6.72
C HIS A 291 -26.98 -9.02 -6.25
N ASP A 292 -27.20 -8.93 -4.93
CA ASP A 292 -28.53 -9.06 -4.32
C ASP A 292 -29.47 -7.93 -4.74
N GLN A 293 -28.95 -6.70 -4.86
CA GLN A 293 -29.75 -5.50 -5.18
C GLN A 293 -29.97 -5.31 -6.68
N THR A 294 -28.98 -5.60 -7.53
CA THR A 294 -29.04 -5.33 -8.99
C THR A 294 -29.40 -6.55 -9.83
N GLY A 295 -29.32 -7.76 -9.28
CA GLY A 295 -29.53 -9.03 -10.01
C GLY A 295 -28.36 -9.46 -10.89
N LEU A 296 -27.33 -8.60 -11.04
CA LEU A 296 -26.12 -8.91 -11.80
C LEU A 296 -25.39 -10.13 -11.22
N HIS A 297 -24.99 -11.08 -12.06
CA HIS A 297 -24.16 -12.19 -11.61
C HIS A 297 -22.79 -11.70 -11.09
N PHE A 298 -22.21 -12.42 -10.12
CA PHE A 298 -20.96 -12.04 -9.46
C PHE A 298 -19.77 -11.87 -10.44
N ASN A 299 -19.71 -12.64 -11.52
CA ASN A 299 -18.60 -12.60 -12.47
C ASN A 299 -18.51 -11.27 -13.27
N PRO A 300 -19.60 -10.76 -13.90
CA PRO A 300 -19.65 -9.38 -14.40
C PRO A 300 -19.22 -8.32 -13.39
N ILE A 301 -19.69 -8.40 -12.14
CA ILE A 301 -19.34 -7.44 -11.08
C ILE A 301 -17.83 -7.49 -10.77
N ASP A 302 -17.26 -8.68 -10.58
CA ASP A 302 -15.83 -8.85 -10.27
C ASP A 302 -14.92 -8.44 -11.43
N MET A 303 -15.34 -8.63 -12.68
CA MET A 303 -14.57 -8.15 -13.83
C MET A 303 -14.64 -6.63 -13.99
N ALA A 304 -15.83 -6.04 -13.86
CA ALA A 304 -15.98 -4.58 -13.84
C ALA A 304 -15.18 -3.95 -12.70
N TRP A 305 -15.17 -4.56 -11.52
CA TRP A 305 -14.35 -4.16 -10.37
C TRP A 305 -12.86 -4.11 -10.75
N LYS A 306 -12.30 -5.22 -11.24
CA LYS A 306 -10.88 -5.31 -11.64
C LYS A 306 -10.51 -4.30 -12.73
N ASN A 307 -11.38 -4.13 -13.73
CA ASN A 307 -11.16 -3.18 -14.83
C ASN A 307 -11.18 -1.74 -14.33
N TRP A 308 -12.15 -1.37 -13.48
CA TRP A 308 -12.29 -0.02 -12.94
C TRP A 308 -11.08 0.42 -12.13
N PHE A 309 -10.57 -0.42 -11.21
CA PHE A 309 -9.36 -0.09 -10.45
C PHE A 309 -8.11 -0.02 -11.34
N THR A 310 -8.04 -0.83 -12.40
CA THR A 310 -6.93 -0.80 -13.37
C THR A 310 -6.96 0.51 -14.18
N VAL A 311 -8.08 0.85 -14.81
CA VAL A 311 -8.25 2.10 -15.56
C VAL A 311 -8.01 3.31 -14.66
N ARG A 312 -8.50 3.29 -13.41
CA ARG A 312 -8.31 4.39 -12.46
C ARG A 312 -6.85 4.56 -12.02
N LYS A 313 -6.08 3.47 -11.88
CA LYS A 313 -4.62 3.50 -11.65
C LYS A 313 -3.87 4.20 -12.79
N TYR A 314 -4.34 4.02 -14.03
CA TYR A 314 -3.74 4.60 -15.24
C TYR A 314 -4.56 5.77 -15.83
N ALA A 315 -5.41 6.43 -15.04
CA ALA A 315 -6.44 7.37 -15.51
C ALA A 315 -5.94 8.59 -16.32
N ARG A 316 -4.64 8.91 -16.28
CA ARG A 316 -4.02 9.97 -17.11
C ARG A 316 -3.63 9.51 -18.51
N ALA A 317 -3.52 8.19 -18.72
CA ALA A 317 -3.17 7.56 -19.98
C ALA A 317 -4.34 6.78 -20.60
N ALA A 318 -5.36 6.43 -19.79
CA ALA A 318 -6.49 5.63 -20.24
C ALA A 318 -7.39 6.37 -21.25
N SER A 319 -7.74 5.68 -22.34
CA SER A 319 -8.63 6.16 -23.39
C SER A 319 -10.09 6.21 -22.92
N ASP A 320 -10.97 6.84 -23.69
CA ASP A 320 -12.41 6.83 -23.40
C ASP A 320 -13.07 5.49 -23.78
N GLU A 321 -12.46 4.72 -24.69
CA GLU A 321 -12.86 3.35 -25.02
C GLU A 321 -12.57 2.41 -23.84
N GLU A 322 -11.36 2.48 -23.25
CA GLU A 322 -10.97 1.68 -22.07
C GLU A 322 -11.86 1.97 -20.85
N LYS A 323 -12.44 3.17 -20.74
CA LYS A 323 -13.42 3.53 -19.69
C LYS A 323 -14.81 2.96 -19.97
N ALA A 324 -15.21 2.86 -21.23
CA ALA A 324 -16.46 2.20 -21.62
C ALA A 324 -16.36 0.67 -21.42
N ASP A 325 -15.21 0.09 -21.76
CA ASP A 325 -14.93 -1.35 -21.67
C ASP A 325 -15.10 -1.92 -20.25
N ILE A 326 -14.89 -1.10 -19.21
CA ILE A 326 -15.17 -1.46 -17.80
C ILE A 326 -16.55 -2.08 -17.63
N TRP A 327 -17.56 -1.50 -18.28
CA TRP A 327 -18.97 -1.79 -18.02
C TRP A 327 -19.63 -2.73 -19.03
N THR A 328 -18.95 -3.04 -20.15
CA THR A 328 -19.48 -3.86 -21.26
C THR A 328 -20.15 -5.17 -20.82
N THR A 329 -19.59 -5.85 -19.82
CA THR A 329 -20.16 -7.11 -19.30
C THR A 329 -21.24 -6.93 -18.25
N VAL A 330 -21.30 -5.78 -17.59
CA VAL A 330 -22.46 -5.37 -16.78
C VAL A 330 -23.63 -5.06 -17.72
N ASP A 331 -23.40 -4.30 -18.79
CA ASP A 331 -24.43 -4.01 -19.81
C ASP A 331 -24.98 -5.28 -20.46
N SER A 332 -24.09 -6.20 -20.85
CA SER A 332 -24.47 -7.49 -21.44
C SER A 332 -25.29 -8.36 -20.49
N GLU A 333 -25.04 -8.27 -19.18
CA GLU A 333 -25.76 -9.02 -18.15
C GLU A 333 -27.13 -8.38 -17.83
N LEU A 334 -27.24 -7.05 -17.84
CA LEU A 334 -28.53 -6.33 -17.76
C LEU A 334 -29.41 -6.68 -18.96
N GLU A 335 -28.84 -6.73 -20.16
CA GLU A 335 -29.54 -7.15 -21.36
C GLU A 335 -29.98 -8.62 -21.29
N ARG A 336 -29.17 -9.51 -20.70
CA ARG A 336 -29.57 -10.90 -20.42
C ARG A 336 -30.74 -11.00 -19.44
N LEU A 337 -30.79 -10.15 -18.41
CA LEU A 337 -31.91 -10.09 -17.45
C LEU A 337 -33.19 -9.57 -18.11
N ARG A 338 -33.08 -8.63 -19.04
CA ARG A 338 -34.20 -8.16 -19.86
C ARG A 338 -34.67 -9.22 -20.87
N GLN A 339 -33.74 -9.89 -21.56
CA GLN A 339 -34.02 -10.83 -22.64
C GLN A 339 -33.35 -12.21 -22.41
N PRO A 340 -33.92 -13.08 -21.56
CA PRO A 340 -33.34 -14.38 -21.21
C PRO A 340 -33.20 -15.38 -22.38
N GLN A 341 -33.87 -15.13 -23.51
CA GLN A 341 -34.03 -16.09 -24.61
C GLN A 341 -32.99 -15.98 -25.72
N GLU A 342 -32.18 -14.90 -25.80
CA GLU A 342 -31.12 -14.75 -26.82
C GLU A 342 -29.85 -15.56 -26.48
N ARG A 343 -30.03 -16.86 -26.19
CA ARG A 343 -28.91 -17.82 -26.21
C ARG A 343 -28.56 -18.14 -27.66
N HIS A 344 -27.52 -17.51 -28.19
CA HIS A 344 -26.84 -18.02 -29.38
C HIS A 344 -26.22 -19.39 -29.08
N PHE A 345 -26.99 -20.46 -29.32
CA PHE A 345 -26.48 -21.82 -29.34
C PHE A 345 -25.44 -21.92 -30.47
N TYR A 346 -24.18 -22.17 -30.10
CA TYR A 346 -23.11 -22.46 -31.03
C TYR A 346 -22.68 -23.94 -30.86
N PRO A 347 -22.55 -24.74 -31.93
CA PRO A 347 -22.68 -24.37 -33.35
C PRO A 347 -24.14 -24.04 -33.75
N PRO A 348 -24.37 -23.19 -34.76
CA PRO A 348 -25.69 -22.90 -35.26
C PRO A 348 -26.35 -24.20 -35.77
N GLN A 349 -27.54 -24.52 -35.29
CA GLN A 349 -28.36 -25.52 -35.97
C GLN A 349 -28.83 -24.93 -37.31
N GLU A 350 -28.59 -25.65 -38.40
CA GLU A 350 -29.03 -25.21 -39.73
C GLU A 350 -30.56 -25.04 -39.75
N GLU A 351 -31.02 -23.82 -40.02
CA GLU A 351 -32.43 -23.55 -40.25
C GLU A 351 -32.89 -24.31 -41.51
N SER A 352 -33.54 -25.45 -41.32
CA SER A 352 -34.17 -26.19 -42.41
C SER A 352 -35.37 -25.38 -42.96
N VAL A 353 -35.11 -24.55 -43.97
CA VAL A 353 -36.13 -23.72 -44.64
C VAL A 353 -37.12 -24.60 -45.41
N GLY A 354 -38.15 -25.04 -44.69
CA GLY A 354 -39.56 -25.09 -45.10
C GLY A 354 -39.95 -25.71 -46.43
N LYS A 355 -40.70 -26.81 -46.35
CA LYS A 355 -41.92 -26.99 -47.17
C LYS A 355 -43.09 -27.38 -46.28
N GLY A 356 -43.99 -26.43 -46.05
CA GLY A 356 -45.13 -26.63 -45.17
C GLY A 356 -46.28 -27.40 -45.82
N SER A 357 -47.19 -27.93 -45.00
CA SER A 357 -48.59 -28.04 -45.37
C SER A 357 -49.51 -28.01 -44.14
N GLN A 358 -50.51 -27.13 -44.22
CA GLN A 358 -51.85 -27.21 -43.64
C GLN A 358 -52.05 -27.58 -42.15
N ARG A 359 -52.67 -26.60 -41.46
CA ARG A 359 -53.54 -26.84 -40.28
C ARG A 359 -54.57 -27.94 -40.55
N THR A 360 -54.72 -28.87 -39.61
CA THR A 360 -56.05 -29.36 -39.20
C THR A 360 -56.07 -29.56 -37.68
N SER A 361 -57.15 -29.12 -37.05
CA SER A 361 -57.47 -29.35 -35.64
C SER A 361 -58.00 -30.78 -35.42
N SER A 362 -57.72 -31.38 -34.26
CA SER A 362 -58.71 -31.98 -33.33
C SER A 362 -58.08 -32.95 -32.31
N GLY A 363 -58.67 -33.00 -31.11
CA GLY A 363 -59.01 -34.30 -30.51
C GLY A 363 -58.05 -34.94 -29.50
N SER A 364 -58.14 -34.50 -28.26
CA SER A 364 -58.48 -35.33 -27.09
C SER A 364 -57.78 -36.68 -26.78
N ASN A 365 -57.41 -36.79 -25.50
CA ASN A 365 -57.44 -37.99 -24.64
C ASN A 365 -56.32 -39.03 -24.73
N ALA A 366 -55.51 -38.98 -23.67
CA ALA A 366 -55.02 -40.10 -22.88
C ALA A 366 -55.76 -41.45 -23.03
N LEU A 367 -54.99 -42.55 -23.02
CA LEU A 367 -54.92 -43.50 -21.87
C LEU A 367 -53.91 -44.65 -22.14
N LEU A 368 -53.55 -45.33 -21.04
CA LEU A 368 -52.81 -46.60 -20.91
C LEU A 368 -53.03 -47.61 -22.08
N SER A 369 -52.11 -48.54 -22.41
CA SER A 369 -51.61 -49.56 -21.47
C SER A 369 -50.57 -50.53 -22.08
N GLN A 370 -49.64 -51.00 -21.22
CA GLN A 370 -49.09 -52.37 -21.10
C GLN A 370 -48.48 -53.14 -22.30
N ARG A 371 -47.21 -53.57 -22.06
CA ARG A 371 -46.66 -54.95 -22.15
C ARG A 371 -47.12 -55.83 -23.35
N ASN A 372 -46.23 -56.52 -24.08
CA ASN A 372 -45.30 -57.51 -23.51
C ASN A 372 -44.28 -58.10 -24.52
N ALA A 373 -43.15 -58.57 -23.98
CA ALA A 373 -42.32 -59.73 -24.37
C ALA A 373 -41.96 -60.05 -25.86
N GLY A 374 -40.66 -60.28 -26.11
CA GLY A 374 -40.15 -60.87 -27.35
C GLY A 374 -38.63 -61.19 -27.34
N GLN A 375 -38.18 -62.15 -26.53
CA GLN A 375 -36.78 -62.62 -26.52
C GLN A 375 -36.49 -63.65 -27.62
N ALA A 376 -35.43 -63.43 -28.40
CA ALA A 376 -34.52 -64.43 -29.00
C ALA A 376 -33.34 -63.65 -29.63
N ARG A 377 -32.08 -63.66 -29.16
CA ARG A 377 -31.12 -64.74 -28.82
C ARG A 377 -30.87 -65.76 -29.95
N ASN A 378 -29.86 -65.46 -30.77
CA ASN A 378 -28.68 -66.31 -31.04
C ASN A 378 -27.57 -65.38 -31.61
N ILE A 379 -26.47 -65.12 -30.90
CA ILE A 379 -25.31 -65.98 -30.67
C ILE A 379 -24.55 -66.29 -31.98
N SER A 380 -23.42 -65.61 -32.15
CA SER A 380 -22.16 -66.15 -32.69
C SER A 380 -21.01 -65.29 -32.17
N LEU A 381 -19.98 -65.92 -31.61
CA LEU A 381 -18.78 -65.29 -31.05
C LEU A 381 -17.63 -65.31 -32.06
N SER A 382 -16.79 -64.26 -32.08
CA SER A 382 -15.33 -64.43 -31.89
C SER A 382 -14.56 -63.09 -31.81
N GLU A 383 -14.00 -62.83 -30.63
CA GLU A 383 -12.64 -62.30 -30.37
C GLU A 383 -12.22 -60.86 -30.74
N LYS A 384 -12.30 -60.01 -29.70
CA LYS A 384 -11.22 -59.17 -29.10
C LYS A 384 -10.44 -58.16 -29.97
N CYS A 385 -10.55 -56.88 -29.57
CA CYS A 385 -9.37 -56.08 -29.21
C CYS A 385 -9.71 -54.87 -28.30
N HIS A 386 -8.82 -54.61 -27.33
CA HIS A 386 -8.51 -53.38 -26.59
C HIS A 386 -9.50 -52.19 -26.52
N GLY A 387 -9.73 -51.70 -25.28
CA GLY A 387 -9.32 -50.32 -24.96
C GLY A 387 -10.33 -49.37 -24.29
N GLY A 388 -10.43 -49.43 -22.97
CA GLY A 388 -10.70 -48.26 -22.09
C GLY A 388 -12.14 -47.76 -21.96
N ASP A 389 -12.71 -47.92 -20.76
CA ASP A 389 -13.88 -47.18 -20.29
C ASP A 389 -13.55 -46.47 -18.97
N LEU A 390 -14.05 -45.25 -18.81
CA LEU A 390 -14.09 -44.48 -17.57
C LEU A 390 -15.49 -43.86 -17.47
N ASP A 391 -16.46 -44.66 -17.00
CA ASP A 391 -17.86 -44.23 -16.90
C ASP A 391 -18.11 -43.38 -15.65
N ASP A 392 -18.67 -42.19 -15.91
CA ASP A 392 -19.54 -41.45 -15.00
C ASP A 392 -20.88 -42.20 -14.87
N LEU A 393 -21.39 -42.38 -13.64
CA LEU A 393 -22.83 -42.54 -13.41
C LEU A 393 -23.27 -42.00 -12.05
N THR A 394 -24.43 -41.35 -12.07
CA THR A 394 -25.07 -40.65 -10.96
C THR A 394 -26.22 -41.45 -10.32
N PHE A 395 -26.40 -41.22 -9.01
CA PHE A 395 -27.62 -41.22 -8.18
C PHE A 395 -28.86 -42.08 -8.50
N GLU A 396 -29.32 -42.83 -7.48
CA GLU A 396 -30.70 -42.93 -6.93
C GLU A 396 -30.68 -43.98 -5.78
N ASP A 397 -31.54 -44.03 -4.75
CA ASP A 397 -32.56 -43.11 -4.22
C ASP A 397 -32.77 -43.41 -2.70
N GLY A 398 -33.51 -42.57 -1.96
CA GLY A 398 -33.61 -42.65 -0.48
C GLY A 398 -34.75 -43.49 0.11
N GLN A 399 -34.62 -43.86 1.40
CA GLN A 399 -35.77 -44.20 2.27
C GLN A 399 -35.59 -43.62 3.69
N THR A 400 -36.67 -43.05 4.23
CA THR A 400 -36.73 -42.35 5.52
C THR A 400 -37.47 -43.18 6.57
N ASN A 401 -37.12 -43.01 7.85
CA ASN A 401 -37.98 -43.34 8.99
C ASN A 401 -37.65 -42.47 10.22
N LEU A 402 -38.69 -42.09 10.96
CA LEU A 402 -38.74 -41.04 11.99
C LEU A 402 -39.73 -41.50 13.07
N SER A 403 -39.65 -41.22 14.37
CA SER A 403 -38.69 -40.49 15.26
C SER A 403 -39.02 -41.03 16.70
N PRO A 404 -38.95 -40.32 17.86
CA PRO A 404 -38.26 -39.09 18.29
C PRO A 404 -37.49 -39.20 19.64
N THR A 405 -36.68 -38.19 20.00
CA THR A 405 -36.51 -37.76 21.42
C THR A 405 -36.07 -36.30 21.53
N SER A 406 -36.42 -35.64 22.65
CA SER A 406 -36.42 -34.19 22.85
C SER A 406 -35.11 -33.66 23.50
N PRO A 407 -34.91 -32.32 23.70
CA PRO A 407 -33.58 -31.71 23.70
C PRO A 407 -32.87 -31.70 25.06
N THR A 408 -31.55 -31.44 25.05
CA THR A 408 -30.76 -31.15 26.27
C THR A 408 -29.68 -30.09 25.98
N GLN A 409 -29.34 -29.31 27.00
CA GLN A 409 -28.55 -28.07 27.02
C GLN A 409 -27.08 -28.19 26.56
N PRO A 410 -26.42 -27.06 26.21
CA PRO A 410 -25.02 -27.05 25.79
C PRO A 410 -24.07 -27.43 26.93
N ARG A 411 -23.07 -28.27 26.62
CA ARG A 411 -21.95 -28.55 27.52
C ARG A 411 -20.75 -27.66 27.16
N GLU A 412 -20.30 -26.90 28.15
CA GLU A 412 -19.06 -26.13 28.07
C GLU A 412 -17.85 -27.07 27.88
N ARG A 413 -16.91 -26.69 27.02
CA ARG A 413 -15.59 -27.35 26.93
C ARG A 413 -14.66 -26.74 27.97
N SER A 414 -14.56 -27.35 29.14
CA SER A 414 -13.53 -27.04 30.13
C SER A 414 -12.15 -27.53 29.68
N VAL A 415 -11.11 -26.71 29.87
CA VAL A 415 -9.71 -27.08 29.58
C VAL A 415 -9.20 -28.10 30.62
N PRO A 416 -8.61 -29.24 30.24
CA PRO A 416 -8.07 -30.21 31.19
C PRO A 416 -6.91 -29.66 32.03
N THR A 417 -6.94 -29.93 33.34
CA THR A 417 -5.90 -29.48 34.28
C THR A 417 -4.70 -30.45 34.30
N PRO A 418 -3.45 -29.96 34.32
CA PRO A 418 -2.26 -30.82 34.40
C PRO A 418 -2.30 -31.85 35.54
N GLY A 419 -2.03 -33.12 35.22
CA GLY A 419 -1.98 -34.22 36.19
C GLY A 419 -3.34 -34.78 36.65
N GLY A 420 -4.45 -34.37 36.02
CA GLY A 420 -5.80 -34.89 36.30
C GLY A 420 -6.01 -36.35 35.84
N ILE A 421 -7.05 -36.99 36.38
CA ILE A 421 -7.44 -38.39 36.07
C ILE A 421 -7.87 -38.55 34.59
N ASP A 422 -8.24 -37.45 33.93
CA ASP A 422 -8.65 -37.42 32.51
C ASP A 422 -7.48 -37.19 31.51
N GLU A 423 -6.21 -37.17 31.94
CA GLU A 423 -5.08 -37.03 31.01
C GLU A 423 -4.84 -38.31 30.20
N SER A 424 -4.96 -38.19 28.87
CA SER A 424 -4.53 -39.24 27.91
C SER A 424 -3.05 -39.61 28.12
N PRO A 425 -2.67 -40.89 28.01
CA PRO A 425 -1.27 -41.32 28.11
C PRO A 425 -0.34 -40.60 27.12
N GLU A 426 -0.85 -40.15 25.97
CA GLU A 426 -0.09 -39.38 24.97
C GLU A 426 0.26 -37.98 25.47
N MET A 427 -0.67 -37.27 26.12
CA MET A 427 -0.38 -35.95 26.71
C MET A 427 0.62 -36.05 27.86
N LYS A 428 0.55 -37.15 28.63
CA LYS A 428 1.53 -37.42 29.69
C LYS A 428 2.92 -37.70 29.13
N ALA A 429 3.03 -38.43 28.02
CA ALA A 429 4.30 -38.64 27.32
C ALA A 429 4.86 -37.32 26.75
N MET A 430 4.02 -36.50 26.12
CA MET A 430 4.45 -35.23 25.53
C MET A 430 4.87 -34.19 26.59
N ARG A 431 4.23 -34.18 27.77
CA ARG A 431 4.66 -33.37 28.92
C ARG A 431 6.03 -33.82 29.46
N ALA A 432 6.26 -35.12 29.59
CA ALA A 432 7.56 -35.66 30.03
C ALA A 432 8.69 -35.37 29.02
N GLN A 433 8.37 -35.30 27.72
CA GLN A 433 9.33 -34.93 26.68
C GLN A 433 9.69 -33.43 26.73
N LEU A 434 8.72 -32.55 27.02
CA LEU A 434 8.98 -31.12 27.27
C LEU A 434 9.86 -30.91 28.50
N GLU A 435 9.56 -31.61 29.60
CA GLU A 435 10.34 -31.53 30.85
C GLU A 435 11.79 -32.01 30.66
N GLN A 436 12.03 -33.02 29.82
CA GLN A 436 13.39 -33.41 29.40
C GLN A 436 14.11 -32.33 28.58
N LEU A 437 13.40 -31.64 27.68
CA LEU A 437 13.99 -30.57 26.86
C LEU A 437 14.33 -29.33 27.69
N GLU A 438 13.49 -28.95 28.65
CA GLU A 438 13.77 -27.85 29.58
C GLU A 438 14.98 -28.17 30.47
N GLN A 439 15.07 -29.39 31.02
CA GLN A 439 16.24 -29.83 31.78
C GLN A 439 17.52 -29.81 30.92
N ARG A 440 17.42 -30.22 29.65
CA ARG A 440 18.55 -30.22 28.70
C ARG A 440 19.04 -28.82 28.38
N ASN A 441 18.14 -27.85 28.25
CA ASN A 441 18.49 -26.45 28.02
C ASN A 441 19.16 -25.83 29.26
N ALA A 442 18.64 -26.10 30.46
CA ALA A 442 19.26 -25.65 31.71
C ALA A 442 20.69 -26.20 31.90
N GLU A 443 20.94 -27.47 31.54
CA GLU A 443 22.30 -28.03 31.52
C GLU A 443 23.24 -27.24 30.59
N LEU A 444 22.80 -26.92 29.38
CA LEU A 444 23.59 -26.17 28.39
C LEU A 444 23.89 -24.73 28.84
N GLU A 445 22.93 -24.05 29.46
CA GLU A 445 23.14 -22.72 30.04
C GLU A 445 24.20 -22.74 31.16
N THR A 446 24.16 -23.76 32.03
CA THR A 446 25.18 -23.88 33.10
C THR A 446 26.58 -24.22 32.59
N GLN A 447 26.70 -24.93 31.45
CA GLN A 447 28.01 -25.16 30.80
C GLN A 447 28.57 -23.89 30.15
N SER A 448 27.71 -23.07 29.53
CA SER A 448 28.11 -21.79 28.93
C SER A 448 28.74 -20.84 29.96
N GLN A 449 28.15 -20.72 31.15
CA GLN A 449 28.58 -19.78 32.18
C GLN A 449 29.93 -20.12 32.87
N GLN A 450 30.45 -21.35 32.72
CA GLN A 450 31.71 -21.76 33.37
C GLN A 450 32.97 -21.47 32.55
N THR A 451 32.86 -21.05 31.28
CA THR A 451 33.98 -21.06 30.33
C THR A 451 34.35 -19.67 29.80
N ALA A 452 34.77 -18.76 30.69
CA ALA A 452 35.27 -17.43 30.33
C ALA A 452 36.61 -17.09 31.02
N VAL A 453 37.70 -17.03 30.26
CA VAL A 453 39.04 -16.62 30.73
C VAL A 453 39.65 -15.61 29.75
N ALA A 454 40.29 -14.56 30.27
CA ALA A 454 40.76 -13.38 29.53
C ALA A 454 42.05 -13.62 28.69
N PRO A 455 42.28 -12.81 27.63
CA PRO A 455 43.39 -13.02 26.68
C PRO A 455 44.73 -12.38 27.08
N GLN A 456 45.82 -12.92 26.52
CA GLN A 456 47.19 -12.40 26.53
C GLN A 456 47.80 -12.52 25.10
N PRO A 457 48.82 -11.73 24.72
CA PRO A 457 49.08 -11.39 23.32
C PRO A 457 50.07 -12.30 22.56
N PHE A 458 49.81 -12.43 21.25
CA PHE A 458 50.73 -12.70 20.12
C PHE A 458 51.83 -13.77 20.23
N SER A 459 51.73 -14.79 19.36
CA SER A 459 52.86 -15.17 18.47
C SER A 459 52.37 -16.01 17.27
N THR A 460 53.18 -16.03 16.20
CA THR A 460 52.88 -16.57 14.87
C THR A 460 53.19 -18.06 14.70
N SER A 461 52.35 -18.83 14.01
CA SER A 461 52.78 -19.77 12.93
C SER A 461 51.60 -20.45 12.21
N ASP A 462 51.93 -21.01 11.04
CA ASP A 462 51.11 -21.36 9.88
C ASP A 462 50.23 -22.64 10.01
N SER A 463 49.32 -22.82 9.04
CA SER A 463 48.67 -24.06 8.57
C SER A 463 47.50 -24.70 9.34
N GLY A 464 46.29 -24.18 9.08
CA GLY A 464 45.19 -24.95 8.44
C GLY A 464 44.36 -25.98 9.24
N SER A 465 43.17 -25.58 9.69
CA SER A 465 41.89 -26.33 9.54
C SER A 465 40.70 -25.57 10.17
N GLY A 466 39.52 -25.66 9.54
CA GLY A 466 38.17 -25.29 10.01
C GLY A 466 38.00 -24.05 10.92
N GLU A 467 37.43 -22.92 10.47
CA GLU A 467 35.98 -22.79 10.18
C GLU A 467 35.14 -23.36 11.33
N TRP A 468 34.65 -22.51 12.25
CA TRP A 468 33.56 -22.71 13.26
C TRP A 468 33.50 -21.60 14.34
N GLY A 469 34.47 -20.68 14.41
CA GLY A 469 34.63 -19.73 15.52
C GLY A 469 33.93 -18.36 15.40
N GLU A 470 33.13 -18.10 14.36
CA GLU A 470 32.77 -16.73 13.93
C GLU A 470 31.25 -16.56 13.69
N LEU A 471 30.41 -17.19 14.53
CA LEU A 471 28.97 -17.37 14.26
C LEU A 471 28.02 -16.72 15.29
N LEU A 472 28.51 -15.82 16.15
CA LEU A 472 27.71 -15.14 17.19
C LEU A 472 28.19 -13.69 17.43
N ASP A 473 27.31 -12.72 17.19
CA ASP A 473 27.40 -11.36 17.74
C ASP A 473 26.79 -11.29 19.15
N THR A 474 27.01 -10.17 19.86
CA THR A 474 26.71 -9.99 21.30
C THR A 474 25.27 -10.20 21.74
N ASP A 475 24.31 -10.21 20.79
CA ASP A 475 22.87 -10.33 21.06
C ASP A 475 22.29 -11.72 20.75
N GLY A 476 23.13 -12.70 20.40
CA GLY A 476 22.75 -14.13 20.40
C GLY A 476 21.83 -14.60 19.28
N VAL A 477 21.75 -13.85 18.17
CA VAL A 477 21.00 -14.26 16.97
C VAL A 477 21.92 -15.00 16.00
N MET A 478 21.45 -16.13 15.45
CA MET A 478 22.15 -16.88 14.40
C MET A 478 22.38 -15.99 13.18
N GLN A 479 23.63 -15.85 12.77
CA GLN A 479 24.01 -15.10 11.58
C GLN A 479 23.52 -15.86 10.34
N GLU A 480 22.54 -15.30 9.62
CA GLU A 480 22.27 -15.76 8.26
C GLU A 480 23.56 -15.61 7.45
N HIS A 481 24.08 -16.71 6.92
CA HIS A 481 25.20 -16.70 5.99
C HIS A 481 24.78 -16.05 4.68
N ASN A 482 24.79 -14.72 4.67
CA ASN A 482 24.86 -13.93 3.46
C ASN A 482 26.35 -13.85 3.08
N PRO A 483 26.82 -14.59 2.05
CA PRO A 483 28.22 -14.57 1.65
C PRO A 483 28.52 -13.29 0.86
N GLN A 484 28.44 -12.15 1.54
CA GLN A 484 28.98 -10.90 1.02
C GLN A 484 30.50 -11.02 1.08
N PRO A 485 31.21 -11.04 -0.08
CA PRO A 485 32.64 -10.82 -0.04
C PRO A 485 32.88 -9.45 0.59
N THR A 486 33.77 -9.38 1.58
CA THR A 486 34.14 -8.14 2.26
C THR A 486 34.94 -7.24 1.32
N ARG A 487 34.23 -6.58 0.40
CA ARG A 487 34.75 -5.58 -0.53
C ARG A 487 35.34 -4.42 0.27
N SER A 488 36.51 -3.93 -0.13
CA SER A 488 37.13 -2.79 0.56
C SER A 488 36.28 -1.52 0.42
N LEU A 489 36.37 -0.59 1.37
CA LEU A 489 35.57 0.65 1.35
C LEU A 489 35.74 1.43 0.03
N VAL A 490 36.95 1.45 -0.52
CA VAL A 490 37.26 2.08 -1.81
C VAL A 490 36.53 1.37 -2.97
N GLU A 491 36.45 0.04 -2.96
CA GLU A 491 35.67 -0.72 -3.95
C GLU A 491 34.17 -0.46 -3.79
N GLN A 492 33.66 -0.34 -2.56
CA GLN A 492 32.26 -0.02 -2.29
C GLN A 492 31.86 1.36 -2.83
N GLU A 493 32.69 2.39 -2.57
CA GLU A 493 32.47 3.75 -3.09
C GLU A 493 32.49 3.78 -4.62
N THR A 494 33.48 3.14 -5.26
CA THR A 494 33.56 3.08 -6.74
C THR A 494 32.40 2.33 -7.38
N LEU A 495 31.86 1.29 -6.74
CA LEU A 495 30.66 0.59 -7.21
C LEU A 495 29.41 1.48 -7.16
N ILE A 496 29.22 2.20 -6.05
CA ILE A 496 28.08 3.10 -5.87
C ILE A 496 28.17 4.26 -6.89
N ASP A 497 29.36 4.80 -7.13
CA ASP A 497 29.60 5.86 -8.11
C ASP A 497 29.37 5.38 -9.56
N ASP A 498 29.97 4.24 -9.97
CA ASP A 498 29.76 3.64 -11.31
C ASP A 498 28.27 3.33 -11.61
N LEU A 499 27.47 3.02 -10.60
CA LEU A 499 26.05 2.70 -10.72
C LEU A 499 25.14 3.93 -10.58
N THR A 500 25.66 5.08 -10.16
CA THR A 500 24.90 6.33 -10.00
C THR A 500 24.90 7.13 -11.30
N LEU A 501 23.92 6.87 -12.17
CA LEU A 501 23.74 7.60 -13.43
C LEU A 501 23.43 9.10 -13.22
N SER A 502 22.79 9.44 -12.10
CA SER A 502 22.54 10.81 -11.65
C SER A 502 22.29 10.80 -10.13
N PRO A 503 22.94 11.66 -9.34
CA PRO A 503 22.74 11.67 -7.88
C PRO A 503 21.30 12.07 -7.55
N TYR A 504 20.66 11.29 -6.66
CA TYR A 504 19.31 11.54 -6.16
C TYR A 504 19.32 11.52 -4.63
N GLU A 505 19.13 12.69 -4.02
CA GLU A 505 19.01 12.83 -2.57
C GLU A 505 17.58 12.46 -2.13
N GLU A 506 17.39 11.22 -1.69
CA GLU A 506 16.16 10.82 -1.01
C GLU A 506 16.21 11.23 0.47
N SER A 507 15.26 12.07 0.90
CA SER A 507 15.11 12.41 2.32
C SER A 507 14.79 11.18 3.16
N GLU A 508 15.34 11.09 4.37
CA GLU A 508 15.17 9.93 5.28
C GLU A 508 13.69 9.49 5.46
N GLY A 509 12.74 10.43 5.53
CA GLY A 509 11.32 10.11 5.66
C GLY A 509 10.71 9.39 4.45
N HIS A 510 11.19 9.66 3.23
CA HIS A 510 10.79 8.92 2.03
C HIS A 510 11.44 7.53 1.98
N ARG A 511 12.73 7.43 2.35
CA ARG A 511 13.43 6.15 2.50
C ARG A 511 12.70 5.26 3.52
N GLN A 512 12.40 5.77 4.71
CA GLN A 512 11.63 5.06 5.74
C GLN A 512 10.23 4.65 5.27
N LEU A 513 9.53 5.50 4.51
CA LEU A 513 8.21 5.18 3.96
C LEU A 513 8.27 4.02 2.95
N ARG A 514 9.25 4.01 2.03
CA ARG A 514 9.47 2.87 1.12
C ARG A 514 9.82 1.60 1.88
N HIS A 515 10.66 1.72 2.92
CA HIS A 515 11.09 0.56 3.71
C HIS A 515 9.95 -0.05 4.54
N TRP A 516 9.05 0.78 5.04
CA TRP A 516 7.82 0.33 5.67
C TRP A 516 6.88 -0.32 4.66
N GLN A 517 6.66 0.30 3.49
CA GLN A 517 5.80 -0.25 2.42
C GLN A 517 6.26 -1.62 1.91
N ALA A 518 7.57 -1.84 1.73
CA ALA A 518 8.10 -3.15 1.33
C ALA A 518 7.78 -4.22 2.40
N ARG A 519 8.04 -3.91 3.68
CA ARG A 519 7.79 -4.82 4.81
C ARG A 519 6.31 -5.19 4.96
N GLU A 520 5.39 -4.24 4.78
CA GLU A 520 3.93 -4.49 4.79
C GLU A 520 3.50 -5.44 3.65
N HIS A 521 4.21 -5.45 2.53
CA HIS A 521 3.99 -6.37 1.42
C HIS A 521 4.78 -7.69 1.51
N GLY A 522 5.54 -7.90 2.60
CA GLY A 522 6.39 -9.09 2.78
C GLY A 522 7.64 -9.08 1.90
N GLU A 523 7.99 -7.95 1.29
CA GLU A 523 9.19 -7.74 0.49
C GLU A 523 10.32 -7.14 1.34
N GLU A 524 11.56 -7.55 1.09
CA GLU A 524 12.70 -6.91 1.75
C GLU A 524 12.99 -5.54 1.11
N ALA A 525 13.09 -4.51 1.94
CA ALA A 525 13.29 -3.15 1.47
C ALA A 525 14.67 -2.96 0.82
N VAL A 526 14.67 -2.63 -0.48
CA VAL A 526 15.89 -2.44 -1.26
C VAL A 526 16.44 -1.03 -1.06
N ASP A 527 17.47 -0.90 -0.22
CA ASP A 527 18.37 0.25 -0.17
C ASP A 527 19.28 0.24 -1.41
N PHE A 528 19.41 1.37 -2.12
CA PHE A 528 20.29 1.49 -3.29
C PHE A 528 21.76 1.22 -2.91
N GLU A 529 22.22 1.79 -1.81
CA GLU A 529 23.59 1.60 -1.29
C GLU A 529 23.89 0.12 -1.02
N ALA A 530 22.95 -0.62 -0.40
CA ALA A 530 23.12 -2.04 -0.12
C ALA A 530 22.95 -2.93 -1.36
N ALA A 531 22.10 -2.53 -2.32
CA ALA A 531 21.82 -3.27 -3.54
C ALA A 531 22.93 -3.09 -4.60
N ALA A 532 23.53 -1.90 -4.70
CA ALA A 532 24.70 -1.62 -5.55
C ALA A 532 25.91 -2.52 -5.19
N LEU A 533 25.98 -2.98 -3.94
CA LEU A 533 27.00 -3.93 -3.47
C LEU A 533 26.62 -5.40 -3.74
N LYS A 534 25.35 -5.70 -4.03
CA LYS A 534 24.88 -7.04 -4.42
C LYS A 534 25.01 -7.21 -5.95
N SER A 535 26.02 -7.95 -6.37
CA SER A 535 26.09 -8.45 -7.75
C SER A 535 24.88 -9.33 -8.07
N VAL A 536 24.33 -9.23 -9.29
CA VAL A 536 23.31 -10.16 -9.82
C VAL A 536 24.00 -11.15 -10.78
N PRO A 537 24.60 -12.25 -10.28
CA PRO A 537 25.37 -13.16 -11.10
C PRO A 537 24.46 -13.95 -12.04
N LEU A 538 24.61 -13.72 -13.33
CA LEU A 538 23.82 -14.41 -14.35
C LEU A 538 24.57 -15.63 -14.87
N MET A 539 24.27 -16.78 -14.26
CA MET A 539 24.93 -18.05 -14.58
C MET A 539 24.36 -18.67 -15.88
N SER A 540 24.88 -18.18 -17.00
CA SER A 540 24.64 -18.74 -18.34
C SER A 540 25.70 -19.80 -18.65
N GLY A 541 25.30 -21.07 -18.78
CA GLY A 541 26.17 -22.24 -19.03
C GLY A 541 26.81 -22.33 -20.42
N GLY A 542 27.21 -21.19 -21.00
CA GLY A 542 27.95 -21.11 -22.26
C GLY A 542 29.47 -21.14 -22.06
N PRO A 543 30.26 -21.09 -23.16
CA PRO A 543 31.73 -21.19 -23.11
C PRO A 543 32.46 -19.94 -22.60
N VAL A 544 31.73 -18.91 -22.18
CA VAL A 544 32.25 -17.61 -21.74
C VAL A 544 31.93 -17.42 -20.26
N ALA A 545 32.87 -16.85 -19.50
CA ALA A 545 32.77 -16.63 -18.06
C ALA A 545 31.39 -16.05 -17.63
N PRO A 546 30.89 -16.43 -16.44
CA PRO A 546 29.62 -15.94 -15.93
C PRO A 546 29.67 -14.42 -15.76
N ILE A 547 28.61 -13.74 -16.20
CA ILE A 547 28.48 -12.29 -16.00
C ILE A 547 28.09 -12.08 -14.54
N THR A 548 29.04 -11.62 -13.73
CA THR A 548 28.80 -11.31 -12.31
C THR A 548 28.01 -10.02 -12.13
N ASP A 549 28.21 -9.06 -13.03
CA ASP A 549 27.58 -7.73 -13.02
C ASP A 549 27.44 -7.25 -14.46
N LEU A 550 26.33 -6.59 -14.80
CA LEU A 550 26.04 -6.09 -16.16
C LEU A 550 26.55 -4.66 -16.39
N TRP A 551 26.83 -3.92 -15.32
CA TRP A 551 27.09 -2.48 -15.36
C TRP A 551 28.47 -2.11 -14.84
N HIS A 552 28.94 -2.77 -13.77
CA HIS A 552 30.27 -2.54 -13.21
C HIS A 552 31.33 -3.42 -13.89
N VAL A 553 32.34 -2.79 -14.48
CA VAL A 553 33.59 -3.43 -14.91
C VAL A 553 34.67 -3.11 -13.87
N PRO A 554 35.24 -4.11 -13.16
CA PRO A 554 36.31 -3.86 -12.19
C PRO A 554 37.51 -3.15 -12.80
N ALA A 555 38.14 -2.24 -12.06
CA ALA A 555 39.24 -1.39 -12.57
C ALA A 555 40.38 -2.20 -13.23
N TRP A 556 40.75 -3.34 -12.64
CA TRP A 556 41.78 -4.24 -13.19
C TRP A 556 41.41 -4.90 -14.53
N ARG A 557 40.12 -4.88 -14.93
CA ARG A 557 39.61 -5.32 -16.24
C ARG A 557 39.37 -4.17 -17.23
N ARG A 558 39.58 -2.90 -16.85
CA ARG A 558 39.41 -1.73 -17.74
C ARG A 558 40.58 -1.50 -18.70
N ASN A 559 41.63 -2.33 -18.66
CA ASN A 559 42.72 -2.31 -19.64
C ASN A 559 42.17 -2.50 -21.07
N PRO A 560 42.43 -1.58 -22.03
CA PRO A 560 41.91 -1.67 -23.40
C PRO A 560 42.20 -3.00 -24.11
N ARG A 561 43.30 -3.69 -23.78
CA ARG A 561 43.59 -5.01 -24.36
C ARG A 561 42.69 -6.11 -23.82
N ASP A 562 42.41 -6.09 -22.52
CA ASP A 562 41.60 -7.11 -21.83
C ASP A 562 40.11 -6.89 -22.07
N LEU A 563 39.68 -5.64 -22.28
CA LEU A 563 38.35 -5.29 -22.77
C LEU A 563 38.11 -5.85 -24.18
N ARG A 564 39.05 -5.67 -25.12
CA ARG A 564 38.95 -6.23 -26.49
C ARG A 564 38.93 -7.76 -26.50
N MET A 565 39.65 -8.42 -25.59
CA MET A 565 39.55 -9.89 -25.41
C MET A 565 38.15 -10.30 -24.94
N GLN A 566 37.59 -9.64 -23.91
CA GLN A 566 36.24 -9.93 -23.40
C GLN A 566 35.15 -9.66 -24.46
N ILE A 567 35.30 -8.61 -25.27
CA ILE A 567 34.42 -8.34 -26.43
C ILE A 567 34.51 -9.51 -27.43
N GLY A 568 35.72 -9.99 -27.73
CA GLY A 568 35.94 -11.14 -28.59
C GLY A 568 35.25 -12.42 -28.10
N GLU A 569 35.31 -12.73 -26.81
CA GLU A 569 34.61 -13.87 -26.21
C GLU A 569 33.09 -13.78 -26.36
N VAL A 570 32.51 -12.60 -26.12
CA VAL A 570 31.07 -12.38 -26.31
C VAL A 570 30.67 -12.53 -27.78
N ILE A 571 31.49 -12.02 -28.70
CA ILE A 571 31.26 -12.17 -30.14
C ILE A 571 31.36 -13.62 -30.60
N GLN A 572 32.26 -14.42 -30.02
CA GLN A 572 32.32 -15.86 -30.28
C GLN A 572 31.04 -16.59 -29.85
N ALA A 573 30.45 -16.21 -28.70
CA ALA A 573 29.18 -16.79 -28.26
C ALA A 573 28.01 -16.42 -29.20
N LEU A 574 27.94 -15.18 -29.68
CA LEU A 574 26.92 -14.72 -30.63
C LEU A 574 27.11 -15.36 -32.03
N ALA A 575 28.36 -15.42 -32.50
CA ALA A 575 28.71 -16.03 -33.78
C ALA A 575 28.45 -17.54 -33.79
N GLY A 576 28.76 -18.24 -32.69
CA GLY A 576 28.48 -19.67 -32.53
C GLY A 576 26.98 -20.01 -32.58
N TRP A 577 26.12 -19.15 -32.03
CA TRP A 577 24.66 -19.29 -32.17
C TRP A 577 24.16 -18.96 -33.59
N ALA A 578 24.85 -18.06 -34.29
CA ALA A 578 24.56 -17.68 -35.67
C ALA A 578 25.20 -18.59 -36.73
N GLU A 579 25.90 -19.65 -36.32
CA GLU A 579 26.64 -20.58 -37.18
C GLU A 579 27.75 -19.89 -38.04
N ILE A 580 28.33 -18.81 -37.52
CA ILE A 580 29.47 -18.09 -38.12
C ILE A 580 30.77 -18.44 -37.38
N GLU A 581 31.85 -18.72 -38.13
CA GLU A 581 33.19 -18.84 -37.54
C GLU A 581 33.76 -17.46 -37.12
N ALA A 582 33.93 -17.25 -35.81
CA ALA A 582 34.62 -16.08 -35.24
C ALA A 582 35.96 -16.49 -34.61
N SER A 583 37.07 -16.03 -35.19
CA SER A 583 38.43 -16.35 -34.75
C SER A 583 39.45 -15.31 -35.22
N GLY A 584 40.67 -15.33 -34.71
CA GLY A 584 41.74 -14.43 -35.17
C GLY A 584 42.18 -14.63 -36.63
N THR A 585 41.75 -15.72 -37.28
CA THR A 585 42.08 -16.08 -38.67
C THR A 585 40.87 -16.19 -39.59
N SER A 586 39.65 -16.03 -39.06
CA SER A 586 38.42 -16.05 -39.86
C SER A 586 38.39 -14.91 -40.87
N LYS A 587 37.74 -15.17 -42.01
CA LYS A 587 37.51 -14.17 -43.07
C LYS A 587 36.26 -13.34 -42.85
N THR A 588 35.34 -13.79 -41.97
CA THR A 588 34.01 -13.22 -41.82
C THR A 588 33.87 -12.41 -40.53
N ILE A 589 34.35 -12.94 -39.40
CA ILE A 589 34.46 -12.21 -38.13
C ILE A 589 35.86 -12.44 -37.58
N ARG A 590 36.75 -11.48 -37.78
CA ARG A 590 38.13 -11.55 -37.31
C ARG A 590 38.24 -10.91 -35.93
N LEU A 591 38.76 -11.65 -34.96
CA LEU A 591 38.96 -11.12 -33.61
C LEU A 591 40.34 -10.45 -33.52
N ASN A 592 40.38 -9.19 -33.07
CA ASN A 592 41.59 -8.37 -33.00
C ASN A 592 41.73 -7.71 -31.63
N ALA A 593 42.55 -8.29 -30.74
CA ALA A 593 42.78 -7.77 -29.39
C ALA A 593 43.64 -6.49 -29.32
N ARG A 594 44.05 -5.90 -30.45
CA ARG A 594 44.99 -4.77 -30.51
C ARG A 594 44.37 -3.46 -30.98
N GLU A 595 43.40 -3.52 -31.90
CA GLU A 595 42.89 -2.36 -32.62
C GLU A 595 41.35 -2.36 -32.65
N GLY A 596 40.76 -1.16 -32.79
CA GLY A 596 39.31 -0.97 -32.87
C GLY A 596 38.56 -1.53 -31.66
N LEU A 597 37.33 -1.99 -31.90
CA LEU A 597 36.44 -2.51 -30.85
C LEU A 597 36.77 -3.95 -30.39
N GLY A 598 37.86 -4.55 -30.85
CA GLY A 598 38.19 -5.95 -30.55
C GLY A 598 37.89 -6.95 -31.68
N TYR A 599 37.29 -6.49 -32.77
CA TYR A 599 36.89 -7.31 -33.92
C TYR A 599 36.81 -6.49 -35.22
N GLU A 600 36.91 -7.18 -36.34
CA GLU A 600 36.74 -6.68 -37.71
C GLU A 600 35.74 -7.57 -38.46
N LEU A 601 34.85 -6.96 -39.24
CA LEU A 601 33.87 -7.67 -40.06
C LEU A 601 34.36 -7.77 -41.50
N GLY A 602 34.29 -8.99 -42.04
CA GLY A 602 34.44 -9.26 -43.46
C GLY A 602 33.10 -9.60 -44.10
N PRO A 603 33.04 -9.73 -45.44
CA PRO A 603 31.81 -10.05 -46.14
C PRO A 603 31.26 -11.43 -45.72
N LEU A 604 29.94 -11.50 -45.53
CA LEU A 604 29.21 -12.76 -45.40
C LEU A 604 29.37 -13.58 -46.70
N GLY A 605 29.52 -14.90 -46.57
CA GLY A 605 29.67 -15.79 -47.72
C GLY A 605 28.38 -15.94 -48.55
N ASP A 606 28.47 -16.64 -49.68
CA ASP A 606 27.33 -16.84 -50.58
C ASP A 606 26.16 -17.57 -49.87
N ASN A 607 25.01 -16.91 -49.82
CA ASN A 607 23.75 -17.36 -49.19
C ASN A 607 23.80 -17.62 -47.67
N PRO A 608 23.95 -16.56 -46.84
CA PRO A 608 24.02 -16.67 -45.38
C PRO A 608 22.63 -16.86 -44.74
N GLY A 609 22.54 -17.69 -43.69
CA GLY A 609 21.31 -17.92 -42.94
C GLY A 609 20.77 -16.68 -42.21
N ARG A 610 19.48 -16.66 -41.86
CA ARG A 610 18.83 -15.48 -41.25
C ARG A 610 19.47 -15.03 -39.93
N ARG A 611 19.85 -15.98 -39.05
CA ARG A 611 20.61 -15.68 -37.82
C ARG A 611 21.93 -14.99 -38.12
N ALA A 612 22.67 -15.48 -39.12
CA ALA A 612 23.95 -14.92 -39.54
C ALA A 612 23.81 -13.49 -40.07
N GLN A 613 22.79 -13.21 -40.88
CA GLN A 613 22.48 -11.87 -41.37
C GLN A 613 22.21 -10.88 -40.22
N LEU A 614 21.38 -11.28 -39.25
CA LEU A 614 20.99 -10.41 -38.14
C LEU A 614 22.16 -10.17 -37.15
N ILE A 615 22.92 -11.19 -36.79
CA ILE A 615 24.09 -11.01 -35.89
C ILE A 615 25.20 -10.22 -36.58
N TRP A 616 25.47 -10.44 -37.87
CA TRP A 616 26.44 -9.63 -38.59
C TRP A 616 26.01 -8.16 -38.67
N GLN A 617 24.74 -7.88 -39.01
CA GLN A 617 24.21 -6.51 -39.07
C GLN A 617 24.20 -5.82 -37.69
N LEU A 618 23.92 -6.56 -36.61
CA LEU A 618 24.03 -6.06 -35.23
C LEU A 618 25.47 -5.65 -34.90
N LEU A 619 26.45 -6.48 -35.26
CA LEU A 619 27.87 -6.17 -35.06
C LEU A 619 28.34 -5.00 -35.93
N ALA A 620 27.84 -4.89 -37.17
CA ALA A 620 28.15 -3.76 -38.05
C ALA A 620 27.61 -2.45 -37.45
N GLY A 621 26.34 -2.44 -37.02
CA GLY A 621 25.73 -1.28 -36.38
C GLY A 621 26.46 -0.81 -35.12
N LEU A 622 27.07 -1.71 -34.36
CA LEU A 622 27.95 -1.37 -33.22
C LEU A 622 29.28 -0.73 -33.63
N GLN A 623 29.78 -1.00 -34.84
CA GLN A 623 30.92 -0.29 -35.43
C GLN A 623 30.51 1.07 -36.03
N GLY A 624 29.23 1.26 -36.33
CA GLY A 624 28.69 2.43 -37.04
C GLY A 624 28.56 2.23 -38.56
N ASP A 625 28.83 1.02 -39.05
CA ASP A 625 28.65 0.62 -40.44
C ASP A 625 27.30 -0.10 -40.61
N ILE A 626 26.62 0.10 -41.73
CA ILE A 626 25.34 -0.54 -42.02
C ILE A 626 25.36 -1.02 -43.48
N ASP A 627 25.13 -2.31 -43.72
CA ASP A 627 24.90 -2.80 -45.07
C ASP A 627 23.42 -2.57 -45.45
N PRO A 628 23.11 -1.76 -46.49
CA PRO A 628 21.74 -1.51 -46.93
C PRO A 628 21.08 -2.72 -47.62
N MET A 629 21.82 -3.80 -47.89
CA MET A 629 21.28 -5.09 -48.38
C MET A 629 20.79 -6.01 -47.24
N LEU A 630 21.04 -5.65 -45.98
CA LEU A 630 20.65 -6.41 -44.79
C LEU A 630 19.52 -5.68 -44.00
N PRO A 631 18.84 -6.36 -43.04
CA PRO A 631 17.70 -5.78 -42.33
C PRO A 631 18.02 -4.45 -41.60
N ALA A 632 17.11 -3.49 -41.66
CA ALA A 632 17.25 -2.20 -40.98
C ALA A 632 16.96 -2.31 -39.47
N GLU A 633 17.51 -1.38 -38.67
CA GLU A 633 17.52 -1.41 -37.19
C GLU A 633 16.16 -1.73 -36.53
N VAL A 634 15.08 -1.13 -37.05
CA VAL A 634 13.72 -1.28 -36.49
C VAL A 634 13.17 -2.70 -36.67
N SER A 635 13.51 -3.38 -37.78
CA SER A 635 13.17 -4.79 -38.01
C SER A 635 14.15 -5.73 -37.32
N LEU A 636 15.43 -5.36 -37.25
CA LEU A 636 16.52 -6.14 -36.66
C LEU A 636 16.26 -6.48 -35.18
N PHE A 637 16.02 -5.46 -34.34
CA PHE A 637 15.92 -5.69 -32.89
C PHE A 637 14.70 -6.53 -32.50
N GLY A 638 13.53 -6.26 -33.05
CA GLY A 638 12.32 -7.01 -32.69
C GLY A 638 12.21 -8.41 -33.32
N GLU A 639 12.99 -8.72 -34.38
CA GLU A 639 13.16 -10.12 -34.83
C GLU A 639 14.02 -10.90 -33.83
N LEU A 640 15.11 -10.29 -33.33
CA LEU A 640 15.98 -10.87 -32.31
C LEU A 640 15.30 -10.99 -30.94
N ILE A 641 14.41 -10.07 -30.58
CA ILE A 641 13.61 -10.13 -29.35
C ILE A 641 12.38 -11.05 -29.50
N GLY A 642 11.90 -11.26 -30.73
CA GLY A 642 10.69 -12.06 -31.03
C GLY A 642 9.38 -11.28 -30.90
N SER A 643 9.40 -9.95 -31.00
CA SER A 643 8.20 -9.09 -30.92
C SER A 643 7.39 -9.05 -32.22
N HIS A 644 7.98 -9.41 -33.36
CA HIS A 644 7.31 -9.34 -34.67
C HIS A 644 7.58 -10.51 -35.63
N SER A 645 8.27 -11.57 -35.17
CA SER A 645 8.43 -12.83 -35.91
C SER A 645 7.67 -13.96 -35.19
N THR A 646 6.83 -14.69 -35.94
CA THR A 646 6.09 -15.86 -35.41
C THR A 646 6.93 -17.14 -35.34
N GLY A 647 8.16 -17.11 -35.88
CA GLY A 647 9.11 -18.21 -35.82
C GLY A 647 10.08 -18.08 -34.65
N SER A 648 9.99 -18.99 -33.67
CA SER A 648 10.87 -19.03 -32.48
C SER A 648 12.36 -19.23 -32.81
N ASP A 649 12.67 -19.67 -34.02
CA ASP A 649 14.02 -20.06 -34.46
C ASP A 649 15.01 -18.88 -34.54
N VAL A 650 14.52 -17.64 -34.65
CA VAL A 650 15.35 -16.43 -34.84
C VAL A 650 15.44 -15.57 -33.55
N ARG A 651 14.64 -15.87 -32.53
CA ARG A 651 14.71 -15.18 -31.22
C ARG A 651 16.01 -15.53 -30.49
N LEU A 652 16.67 -14.53 -29.93
CA LEU A 652 17.82 -14.72 -29.05
C LEU A 652 17.39 -15.41 -27.74
N PRO A 653 18.09 -16.48 -27.32
CA PRO A 653 18.02 -16.98 -25.95
C PRO A 653 18.38 -15.88 -24.95
N ASP A 654 17.68 -15.80 -23.83
CA ASP A 654 17.82 -14.70 -22.86
C ASP A 654 19.28 -14.53 -22.36
N GLY A 655 20.03 -15.63 -22.20
CA GLY A 655 21.44 -15.61 -21.83
C GLY A 655 22.40 -15.08 -22.92
N LEU A 656 22.00 -15.05 -24.19
CA LEU A 656 22.72 -14.35 -25.27
C LEU A 656 22.23 -12.91 -25.40
N PHE A 657 20.94 -12.65 -25.19
CA PHE A 657 20.37 -11.30 -25.18
C PHE A 657 21.04 -10.41 -24.13
N ILE A 658 21.24 -10.91 -22.91
CA ILE A 658 21.96 -10.21 -21.83
C ILE A 658 23.43 -9.94 -22.19
N ARG A 659 24.06 -10.85 -22.96
CA ARG A 659 25.43 -10.65 -23.47
C ARG A 659 25.51 -9.54 -24.52
N VAL A 660 24.42 -9.18 -25.23
CA VAL A 660 24.39 -8.00 -26.11
C VAL A 660 24.43 -6.69 -25.31
N PHE A 661 23.71 -6.61 -24.18
CA PHE A 661 23.83 -5.45 -23.27
C PHE A 661 25.24 -5.36 -22.66
N TRP A 662 25.82 -6.50 -22.27
CA TRP A 662 27.20 -6.55 -21.77
C TRP A 662 28.22 -6.09 -22.82
N LEU A 663 28.06 -6.53 -24.08
CA LEU A 663 28.88 -6.07 -25.22
C LEU A 663 28.80 -4.55 -25.38
N ALA A 664 27.60 -3.97 -25.32
CA ALA A 664 27.42 -2.52 -25.39
C ALA A 664 28.09 -1.77 -24.21
N ARG A 665 28.08 -2.34 -22.99
CA ARG A 665 28.79 -1.77 -21.83
C ARG A 665 30.31 -1.88 -22.01
N LEU A 666 30.84 -3.03 -22.43
CA LEU A 666 32.27 -3.20 -22.68
C LEU A 666 32.79 -2.23 -23.76
N ILE A 667 32.02 -2.02 -24.85
CA ILE A 667 32.37 -1.06 -25.91
C ILE A 667 32.41 0.38 -25.38
N ARG A 668 31.48 0.77 -24.49
CA ARG A 668 31.50 2.09 -23.83
C ARG A 668 32.71 2.26 -22.93
N VAL A 669 32.97 1.30 -22.04
CA VAL A 669 34.12 1.32 -21.13
C VAL A 669 35.45 1.32 -21.89
N LEU A 670 35.53 0.63 -23.05
CA LEU A 670 36.70 0.67 -23.93
C LEU A 670 36.94 2.08 -24.47
N ARG A 671 35.91 2.76 -24.98
CA ARG A 671 36.03 4.15 -25.47
C ARG A 671 36.35 5.14 -24.36
N GLU A 672 35.79 4.95 -23.15
CA GLU A 672 36.10 5.73 -21.95
C GLU A 672 37.57 5.56 -21.54
N ALA A 673 38.10 4.33 -21.58
CA ALA A 673 39.50 4.03 -21.28
C ALA A 673 40.47 4.57 -22.36
N GLU A 674 40.15 4.42 -23.65
CA GLU A 674 40.91 4.99 -24.77
C GLU A 674 40.98 6.53 -24.68
N ALA A 675 39.86 7.19 -24.36
CA ALA A 675 39.83 8.64 -24.17
C ALA A 675 40.66 9.11 -22.96
N PHE A 676 40.74 8.31 -21.89
CA PHE A 676 41.61 8.59 -20.75
C PHE A 676 43.11 8.40 -21.08
N ASP A 677 43.46 7.36 -21.84
CA ASP A 677 44.84 7.12 -22.30
C ASP A 677 45.34 8.22 -23.25
N ASP A 678 44.47 8.75 -24.12
CA ASP A 678 44.80 9.88 -25.00
C ASP A 678 44.85 11.21 -24.24
N ALA A 679 43.97 11.45 -23.25
CA ALA A 679 44.03 12.63 -22.40
C ALA A 679 45.24 12.63 -21.45
N GLY A 680 45.73 11.46 -21.03
CA GLY A 680 46.97 11.30 -20.27
C GLY A 680 48.25 11.53 -21.08
N ARG A 681 48.14 11.68 -22.41
CA ARG A 681 49.23 11.99 -23.34
C ARG A 681 49.19 13.45 -23.80
N GLU A 682 49.26 14.40 -22.86
CA GLU A 682 49.70 15.74 -23.25
C GLU A 682 51.12 15.66 -23.86
N PRO A 683 51.36 16.29 -25.02
CA PRO A 683 52.69 16.28 -25.65
C PRO A 683 53.66 17.21 -24.91
N VAL A 684 54.83 16.69 -24.58
CA VAL A 684 56.03 17.46 -24.17
C VAL A 684 56.72 18.07 -25.39
#